data_AF-A0A316LZ72-F1
#
_entry.id   AF-A0A316LZ72-F1
#
_cell.length_a   1.000
_cell.length_b   1.000
_cell.length_c   1.000
_cell.angle_alpha   90.00
_cell.angle_beta   90.00
_cell.angle_gamma   90.00
#
_symmetry.space_group_name_H-M   'P 1'
#
loop_
_entity.id
_entity.type
_entity.pdbx_description
1 polymer ?
#
loop_
_entity_poly.entity_id
_entity_poly.type
_entity_poly.pdbx_seq_one_letter_code
_entity_poly.pdbx_strand_id
1 'polypeptide(L)'
;MKRTICFLLSVFLLFAAFAGCTTNAPLTTTDNGSGVSAVSTGYQPGATTVATEPPEKPDVFDPTEGAPEFKRDPAMIELMQQFQDQIDAFEIGYTVIYDDAEQLYTEGYTYALWYMPQLAAYAAACAERFSDASESLRAAADAARALANPAQPMPVVPADLSDAELLSRLKSVLSAWYATPYFFSYGGTVQEYTDENGSPYKLVDGISCSRGGDFPVAEGMLNVILNIYQALRLLYPYDNYKQFQAGHLERFLTEEELAGYREFGDCTLIETTDSYGLRRFLLESMPPNGRLEFKLTENPIENLSDFYAINTLSDGVFWLPCAYQGFITYRVINSYGEPGELFSLAVAAAPSLLDTPVTFQNPRLEQVVRTYLGNPDGALTRADLSGITSIDAHLDTLVINKQSIVDRGITSFQAAVPLSDPSDFYWFENLTELRLTAQGLTSLRGFDPVIKNFGRSMCLDFSYNQITDLSPLYGVRCAELSFAGNGISRFPDLGNIELNKLDLSKNELVSIDLGSCFVLDLYVASNPLTALRLRGMGNYIDCSFTKLSALDYGTKKDYIDPDNPDGANPPCLFEINASYTGVTSDELSYYGGCSRIFADGSAVDSLDFLKNWNDQERDALTLLSLQNCGLTLGAVEAELLRRCPNLINLNLDGNTLLPEFEHPLVTK
;
A
#
# COMPACT_ATOMS: atom_id res chain seq x y z
N MET A 1 -8.95 26.75 21.25
CA MET A 1 -10.05 27.45 20.54
C MET A 1 -10.18 27.12 19.05
N LYS A 2 -9.10 26.82 18.29
CA LYS A 2 -9.23 26.29 16.91
C LYS A 2 -9.61 24.80 16.82
N ARG A 3 -9.32 23.99 17.85
CA ARG A 3 -9.66 22.54 17.91
C ARG A 3 -11.13 22.23 18.25
N THR A 4 -11.90 23.21 18.75
CA THR A 4 -13.32 23.03 19.11
C THR A 4 -14.26 23.30 17.93
N ILE A 5 -13.77 23.95 16.87
CA ILE A 5 -14.58 24.33 15.69
C ILE A 5 -14.68 23.16 14.70
N CYS A 6 -13.65 22.31 14.60
CA CYS A 6 -13.75 21.08 13.79
C CYS A 6 -14.72 20.06 14.41
N PHE A 7 -14.80 19.97 15.75
CA PHE A 7 -15.74 19.08 16.45
C PHE A 7 -17.21 19.48 16.24
N LEU A 8 -17.51 20.77 16.08
CA LEU A 8 -18.88 21.25 15.80
C LEU A 8 -19.32 21.04 14.33
N LEU A 9 -18.38 20.95 13.39
CA LEU A 9 -18.66 20.65 11.98
C LEU A 9 -18.91 19.14 11.76
N SER A 10 -18.24 18.26 12.51
CA SER A 10 -18.49 16.80 12.47
C SER A 10 -19.83 16.40 13.08
N VAL A 11 -20.29 17.11 14.12
CA VAL A 11 -21.58 16.83 14.78
C VAL A 11 -22.78 17.31 13.95
N PHE A 12 -22.63 18.34 13.13
CA PHE A 12 -23.72 18.81 12.25
C PHE A 12 -23.98 17.89 11.04
N LEU A 13 -22.96 17.15 10.58
CA LEU A 13 -23.11 16.15 9.52
C LEU A 13 -23.70 14.83 10.04
N LEU A 14 -23.62 14.54 11.34
CA LEU A 14 -24.23 13.37 11.97
C LEU A 14 -25.76 13.50 12.14
N PHE A 15 -26.30 14.72 12.32
CA PHE A 15 -27.75 14.93 12.47
C PHE A 15 -28.53 14.98 11.15
N ALA A 16 -27.86 15.14 10.00
CA ALA A 16 -28.51 15.07 8.69
C ALA A 16 -28.77 13.63 8.22
N ALA A 17 -28.14 12.63 8.84
CA ALA A 17 -28.31 11.21 8.52
C ALA A 17 -29.49 10.54 9.28
N PHE A 18 -30.06 11.18 10.30
CA PHE A 18 -31.10 10.57 11.16
C PHE A 18 -32.56 10.98 10.82
N ALA A 19 -32.80 11.79 9.79
CA ALA A 19 -34.16 12.24 9.43
C ALA A 19 -34.81 11.47 8.26
N GLY A 20 -34.38 10.23 7.99
CA GLY A 20 -34.80 9.47 6.81
C GLY A 20 -35.50 8.12 7.05
N CYS A 21 -35.83 7.75 8.30
CA CYS A 21 -36.51 6.48 8.57
C CYS A 21 -37.53 6.61 9.71
N THR A 22 -38.78 6.93 9.36
CA THR A 22 -39.93 6.55 10.19
C THR A 22 -41.06 6.02 9.30
N THR A 23 -41.29 4.72 9.46
CA THR A 23 -42.55 3.96 9.34
C THR A 23 -43.69 4.54 8.47
N ASN A 24 -43.99 3.84 7.39
CA ASN A 24 -45.26 3.92 6.66
C ASN A 24 -46.47 3.55 7.55
N ALA A 25 -47.39 4.50 7.77
CA ALA A 25 -48.83 4.23 7.88
C ALA A 25 -49.62 5.52 7.54
N PRO A 26 -50.76 5.43 6.83
CA PRO A 26 -51.35 6.55 6.13
C PRO A 26 -52.37 7.29 7.01
N LEU A 27 -52.51 8.61 6.88
CA LEU A 27 -53.74 9.34 7.22
C LEU A 27 -53.78 10.75 6.59
N THR A 28 -54.69 10.86 5.62
CA THR A 28 -55.66 11.95 5.38
C THR A 28 -55.22 13.42 5.39
N THR A 29 -55.43 14.00 4.21
CA THR A 29 -55.61 15.41 3.85
C THR A 29 -56.32 16.30 4.87
N THR A 30 -55.82 17.51 5.09
CA THR A 30 -56.59 18.77 4.95
C THR A 30 -55.67 19.99 4.86
N ASP A 31 -55.94 20.80 3.84
CA ASP A 31 -55.43 22.13 3.52
C ASP A 31 -55.57 23.16 4.65
N ASN A 32 -54.63 24.12 4.69
CA ASN A 32 -54.81 25.59 4.75
C ASN A 32 -53.45 26.23 5.08
N GLY A 33 -52.74 26.83 4.11
CA GLY A 33 -52.70 28.29 3.88
C GLY A 33 -51.92 29.03 5.00
N SER A 34 -50.86 29.81 4.80
CA SER A 34 -50.42 30.61 3.65
C SER A 34 -49.10 31.37 3.97
N GLY A 35 -48.20 31.51 2.98
CA GLY A 35 -47.16 32.57 2.83
C GLY A 35 -45.91 32.42 3.70
N VAL A 36 -44.68 32.32 3.18
CA VAL A 36 -44.00 33.25 2.24
C VAL A 36 -42.96 32.52 1.35
N SER A 37 -42.87 32.97 0.09
CA SER A 37 -41.96 32.59 -1.02
C SER A 37 -40.46 32.74 -0.73
N ALA A 38 -39.48 32.23 -1.49
CA ALA A 38 -39.30 31.19 -2.51
C ALA A 38 -37.85 31.39 -3.01
N VAL A 39 -37.01 30.36 -3.09
CA VAL A 39 -35.95 30.26 -4.11
C VAL A 39 -35.83 28.80 -4.51
N SER A 40 -36.02 28.58 -5.81
CA SER A 40 -36.13 27.29 -6.47
C SER A 40 -34.73 26.80 -6.88
N THR A 41 -34.36 25.58 -6.48
CA THR A 41 -33.34 24.75 -7.14
C THR A 41 -34.02 23.53 -7.73
N GLY A 42 -34.66 23.73 -8.89
CA GLY A 42 -35.14 22.64 -9.73
C GLY A 42 -34.10 22.26 -10.76
N TYR A 43 -33.43 21.13 -10.57
CA TYR A 43 -32.90 20.32 -11.67
C TYR A 43 -33.68 19.00 -11.68
N GLN A 44 -34.37 18.74 -12.79
CA GLN A 44 -35.21 17.57 -13.01
C GLN A 44 -34.37 16.40 -13.54
N PRO A 45 -34.50 15.18 -13.02
CA PRO A 45 -33.98 13.99 -13.67
C PRO A 45 -34.99 13.49 -14.70
N GLY A 46 -34.63 13.56 -15.98
CA GLY A 46 -35.46 13.12 -17.09
C GLY A 46 -34.62 12.70 -18.29
N ALA A 47 -33.88 11.60 -18.16
CA ALA A 47 -33.43 10.81 -19.30
C ALA A 47 -33.53 9.34 -18.92
N THR A 48 -34.50 8.66 -19.54
CA THR A 48 -34.73 7.22 -19.48
C THR A 48 -33.49 6.47 -19.94
N THR A 49 -32.70 5.95 -18.99
CA THR A 49 -31.81 4.82 -19.25
C THR A 49 -32.56 3.54 -18.91
N VAL A 50 -32.63 2.66 -19.92
CA VAL A 50 -33.13 1.29 -19.81
C VAL A 50 -32.49 0.63 -18.59
N ALA A 51 -33.30 0.00 -17.75
CA ALA A 51 -32.82 -0.79 -16.62
C ALA A 51 -31.93 -1.92 -17.17
N THR A 52 -30.62 -1.71 -17.13
CA THR A 52 -29.66 -2.80 -17.18
C THR A 52 -29.76 -3.52 -15.85
N GLU A 53 -29.82 -4.85 -15.91
CA GLU A 53 -29.72 -5.71 -14.73
C GLU A 53 -28.57 -5.23 -13.81
N PRO A 54 -28.72 -5.35 -12.48
CA PRO A 54 -27.61 -5.05 -11.58
C PRO A 54 -26.38 -5.84 -12.05
N PRO A 55 -25.18 -5.22 -12.10
CA PRO A 55 -24.00 -5.93 -12.56
C PRO A 55 -23.86 -7.21 -11.73
N GLU A 56 -23.68 -8.32 -12.44
CA GLU A 56 -23.41 -9.63 -11.86
C GLU A 56 -22.28 -9.47 -10.82
N LYS A 57 -22.39 -10.15 -9.68
CA LYS A 57 -21.33 -10.15 -8.67
C LYS A 57 -19.99 -10.42 -9.36
N PRO A 58 -18.91 -9.69 -9.05
CA PRO A 58 -17.61 -9.95 -9.66
C PRO A 58 -17.26 -11.41 -9.42
N ASP A 59 -16.98 -12.10 -10.53
CA ASP A 59 -16.55 -13.49 -10.58
C ASP A 59 -15.36 -13.67 -9.61
N VAL A 60 -15.60 -14.35 -8.49
CA VAL A 60 -14.55 -14.58 -7.49
C VAL A 60 -13.65 -15.65 -8.07
N PHE A 61 -12.55 -15.21 -8.70
CA PHE A 61 -11.57 -16.11 -9.28
C PHE A 61 -10.95 -17.00 -8.20
N ASP A 62 -11.34 -18.27 -8.18
CA ASP A 62 -10.77 -19.31 -7.32
C ASP A 62 -9.81 -20.18 -8.17
N PRO A 63 -8.48 -20.07 -7.98
CA PRO A 63 -7.51 -20.86 -8.74
C PRO A 63 -7.56 -22.36 -8.41
N THR A 64 -8.26 -22.75 -7.34
CA THR A 64 -8.39 -24.14 -6.88
C THR A 64 -9.68 -24.81 -7.32
N GLU A 65 -10.56 -24.09 -8.04
CA GLU A 65 -11.84 -24.63 -8.49
C GLU A 65 -11.62 -25.87 -9.39
N GLY A 66 -12.17 -27.01 -8.99
CA GLY A 66 -12.03 -28.28 -9.70
C GLY A 66 -10.67 -28.97 -9.49
N ALA A 67 -9.83 -28.49 -8.55
CA ALA A 67 -8.63 -29.20 -8.14
C ALA A 67 -8.99 -30.58 -7.56
N PRO A 68 -8.18 -31.63 -7.82
CA PRO A 68 -8.39 -32.92 -7.16
C PRO A 68 -8.36 -32.73 -5.65
N GLU A 69 -9.15 -33.50 -4.90
CA GLU A 69 -9.12 -33.43 -3.45
C GLU A 69 -7.85 -34.13 -2.94
N PHE A 70 -6.90 -33.37 -2.38
CA PHE A 70 -5.76 -33.97 -1.69
C PHE A 70 -6.20 -34.44 -0.31
N LYS A 71 -6.43 -35.75 -0.14
CA LYS A 71 -6.75 -36.34 1.16
C LYS A 71 -5.52 -36.30 2.07
N ARG A 72 -5.41 -35.25 2.88
CA ARG A 72 -4.47 -35.20 4.01
C ARG A 72 -4.91 -36.25 5.02
N ASP A 73 -4.09 -37.28 5.24
CA ASP A 73 -4.33 -38.25 6.32
C ASP A 73 -4.39 -37.49 7.66
N PRO A 74 -5.45 -37.64 8.49
CA PRO A 74 -5.53 -37.01 9.80
C PRO A 74 -4.33 -37.31 10.71
N ALA A 75 -3.71 -38.48 10.58
CA ALA A 75 -2.49 -38.83 11.30
C ALA A 75 -1.30 -37.91 10.95
N MET A 76 -1.28 -37.37 9.73
CA MET A 76 -0.26 -36.42 9.28
C MET A 76 -0.46 -35.02 9.86
N ILE A 77 -1.70 -34.58 10.08
CA ILE A 77 -1.98 -33.26 10.69
C ILE A 77 -1.54 -33.26 12.16
N GLU A 78 -1.87 -34.32 12.91
CA GLU A 78 -1.39 -34.49 14.29
C GLU A 78 0.15 -34.59 14.37
N LEU A 79 0.78 -35.28 13.41
CA LEU A 79 2.24 -35.39 13.35
C LEU A 79 2.90 -34.04 13.05
N MET A 80 2.34 -33.24 12.13
CA MET A 80 2.84 -31.90 11.79
C MET A 80 2.68 -30.90 12.95
N GLN A 81 1.58 -31.00 13.70
CA GLN A 81 1.36 -30.18 14.91
C GLN A 81 2.35 -30.56 16.02
N GLN A 82 2.63 -31.85 16.20
CA GLN A 82 3.67 -32.32 17.13
C GLN A 82 5.08 -31.85 16.73
N PHE A 83 5.39 -31.74 15.43
CA PHE A 83 6.65 -31.19 14.93
C PHE A 83 6.80 -29.68 15.21
N GLN A 84 5.72 -28.92 15.09
CA GLN A 84 5.71 -27.48 15.41
C GLN A 84 5.88 -27.20 16.91
N ASP A 85 5.25 -28.02 17.75
CA ASP A 85 5.27 -27.82 19.20
C ASP A 85 6.57 -28.28 19.89
N GLN A 86 7.43 -29.05 19.19
CA GLN A 86 8.65 -29.65 19.77
C GLN A 86 9.95 -29.21 19.06
N ILE A 87 9.90 -28.23 18.16
CA ILE A 87 11.03 -27.87 17.29
C ILE A 87 12.28 -27.42 18.09
N ASP A 88 12.07 -26.85 19.28
CA ASP A 88 13.15 -26.41 20.19
C ASP A 88 13.70 -27.53 21.09
N ALA A 89 13.08 -28.72 21.10
CA ALA A 89 13.41 -29.82 22.01
C ALA A 89 14.31 -30.92 21.40
N PHE A 90 14.62 -30.85 20.10
CA PHE A 90 15.46 -31.85 19.43
C PHE A 90 16.95 -31.49 19.50
N GLU A 91 17.78 -32.34 20.10
CA GLU A 91 19.24 -32.23 19.97
C GLU A 91 19.69 -32.57 18.54
N ILE A 92 20.66 -31.81 18.03
CA ILE A 92 21.29 -32.00 16.73
C ILE A 92 21.81 -33.45 16.62
N GLY A 93 21.19 -34.27 15.74
CA GLY A 93 21.70 -35.61 15.39
C GLY A 93 20.74 -36.80 15.52
N TYR A 94 19.43 -36.61 15.79
CA TYR A 94 18.44 -37.69 15.72
C TYR A 94 17.85 -37.86 14.30
N THR A 95 17.61 -39.12 13.88
CA THR A 95 17.03 -39.48 12.56
C THR A 95 15.76 -40.30 12.76
N VAL A 96 14.68 -39.92 12.06
CA VAL A 96 13.47 -40.74 11.89
C VAL A 96 13.31 -41.00 10.39
N ILE A 97 13.28 -42.27 9.98
CA ILE A 97 13.14 -42.70 8.58
C ILE A 97 11.71 -43.26 8.41
N TYR A 98 11.02 -42.83 7.35
CA TYR A 98 9.71 -43.36 6.96
C TYR A 98 9.79 -44.04 5.59
N ASP A 99 9.04 -45.13 5.40
CA ASP A 99 9.10 -46.00 4.22
C ASP A 99 8.36 -45.47 2.96
N ASP A 100 7.51 -44.43 3.07
CA ASP A 100 6.57 -43.99 2.01
C ASP A 100 6.91 -42.65 1.30
N ALA A 101 8.11 -42.09 1.51
CA ALA A 101 8.47 -40.74 1.04
C ALA A 101 8.45 -40.56 -0.50
N GLU A 102 8.76 -41.60 -1.27
CA GLU A 102 8.76 -41.56 -2.75
C GLU A 102 7.34 -41.52 -3.34
N GLN A 103 6.39 -42.19 -2.70
CA GLN A 103 4.98 -42.14 -3.08
C GLN A 103 4.39 -40.75 -2.84
N LEU A 104 4.68 -40.15 -1.67
CA LEU A 104 4.24 -38.80 -1.32
C LEU A 104 4.78 -37.74 -2.28
N TYR A 105 6.06 -37.85 -2.67
CA TYR A 105 6.66 -36.98 -3.67
C TYR A 105 5.95 -37.10 -5.03
N THR A 106 5.65 -38.33 -5.47
CA THR A 106 4.97 -38.61 -6.74
C THR A 106 3.53 -38.07 -6.75
N GLU A 107 2.81 -38.21 -5.64
CA GLU A 107 1.44 -37.69 -5.47
C GLU A 107 1.42 -36.16 -5.42
N GLY A 108 2.35 -35.55 -4.69
CA GLY A 108 2.55 -34.09 -4.66
C GLY A 108 2.88 -33.54 -6.04
N TYR A 109 3.80 -34.17 -6.76
CA TYR A 109 4.18 -33.78 -8.14
C TYR A 109 2.98 -33.83 -9.07
N THR A 110 2.22 -34.92 -9.03
CA THR A 110 1.00 -35.10 -9.83
C THR A 110 -0.04 -34.02 -9.49
N TYR A 111 -0.16 -33.64 -8.23
CA TYR A 111 -1.03 -32.56 -7.78
C TYR A 111 -0.57 -31.19 -8.30
N ALA A 112 0.73 -30.90 -8.25
CA ALA A 112 1.30 -29.66 -8.77
C ALA A 112 1.11 -29.52 -10.30
N LEU A 113 1.16 -30.62 -11.04
CA LEU A 113 0.89 -30.64 -12.49
C LEU A 113 -0.53 -30.17 -12.85
N TRP A 114 -1.50 -30.30 -11.95
CA TRP A 114 -2.87 -29.85 -12.19
C TRP A 114 -2.97 -28.33 -12.46
N TYR A 115 -2.05 -27.53 -11.91
CA TYR A 115 -2.04 -26.07 -12.12
C TYR A 115 -1.40 -25.65 -13.45
N MET A 116 -0.70 -26.55 -14.15
CA MET A 116 0.09 -26.22 -15.35
C MET A 116 -0.72 -25.55 -16.47
N PRO A 117 -1.95 -25.97 -16.81
CA PRO A 117 -2.75 -25.26 -17.81
C PRO A 117 -3.08 -23.83 -17.37
N GLN A 118 -3.42 -23.61 -16.09
CA GLN A 118 -3.71 -22.27 -15.59
C GLN A 118 -2.47 -21.37 -15.63
N LEU A 119 -1.33 -21.87 -15.18
CA LEU A 119 -0.06 -21.16 -15.25
C LEU A 119 0.31 -20.81 -16.70
N ALA A 120 0.17 -21.76 -17.62
CA ALA A 120 0.47 -21.55 -19.04
C ALA A 120 -0.41 -20.47 -19.68
N ALA A 121 -1.71 -20.46 -19.37
CA ALA A 121 -2.65 -19.50 -19.93
C ALA A 121 -2.43 -18.08 -19.39
N TYR A 122 -2.35 -17.94 -18.06
CA TYR A 122 -2.20 -16.63 -17.43
C TYR A 122 -0.81 -16.03 -17.64
N ALA A 123 0.27 -16.84 -17.65
CA ALA A 123 1.61 -16.35 -17.96
C ALA A 123 1.73 -15.86 -19.41
N ALA A 124 1.13 -16.59 -20.38
CA ALA A 124 1.12 -16.16 -21.79
C ALA A 124 0.35 -14.84 -21.97
N ALA A 125 -0.82 -14.71 -21.35
CA ALA A 125 -1.62 -13.48 -21.39
C ALA A 125 -0.87 -12.30 -20.75
N CYS A 126 -0.18 -12.51 -19.63
CA CYS A 126 0.70 -11.50 -19.05
C CYS A 126 1.84 -11.13 -20.01
N ALA A 127 2.44 -12.10 -20.71
CA ALA A 127 3.55 -11.83 -21.61
C ALA A 127 3.21 -10.90 -22.78
N GLU A 128 1.94 -10.86 -23.19
CA GLU A 128 1.46 -9.96 -24.24
C GLU A 128 1.31 -8.51 -23.77
N ARG A 129 1.18 -8.30 -22.45
CA ARG A 129 0.83 -7.00 -21.85
C ARG A 129 1.97 -6.36 -21.06
N PHE A 130 2.90 -7.17 -20.54
CA PHE A 130 4.07 -6.70 -19.79
C PHE A 130 5.34 -6.89 -20.61
N SER A 131 5.73 -5.85 -21.36
CA SER A 131 6.90 -5.89 -22.27
C SER A 131 8.18 -6.31 -21.57
N ASP A 132 8.38 -5.83 -20.36
CA ASP A 132 9.65 -5.94 -19.64
C ASP A 132 9.88 -7.37 -19.13
N ALA A 133 8.81 -8.14 -18.89
CA ALA A 133 8.85 -9.54 -18.46
C ALA A 133 8.42 -10.53 -19.56
N SER A 134 8.19 -10.04 -20.79
CA SER A 134 7.52 -10.80 -21.86
C SER A 134 8.24 -12.09 -22.23
N GLU A 135 9.57 -12.06 -22.32
CA GLU A 135 10.38 -13.22 -22.69
C GLU A 135 10.30 -14.34 -21.64
N SER A 136 10.57 -14.01 -20.38
CA SER A 136 10.49 -14.97 -19.27
C SER A 136 9.07 -15.48 -19.05
N LEU A 137 8.05 -14.64 -19.20
CA LEU A 137 6.64 -15.05 -19.09
C LEU A 137 6.25 -16.02 -20.23
N ARG A 138 6.73 -15.81 -21.47
CA ARG A 138 6.52 -16.76 -22.57
C ARG A 138 7.22 -18.09 -22.30
N ALA A 139 8.48 -18.04 -21.88
CA ALA A 139 9.24 -19.25 -21.55
C ALA A 139 8.60 -20.04 -20.40
N ALA A 140 8.10 -19.36 -19.37
CA ALA A 140 7.31 -19.95 -18.30
C ALA A 140 6.03 -20.61 -18.81
N ALA A 141 5.30 -19.90 -19.68
CA ALA A 141 4.07 -20.41 -20.26
C ALA A 141 4.31 -21.66 -21.10
N ASP A 142 5.38 -21.68 -21.90
CA ASP A 142 5.73 -22.81 -22.75
C ASP A 142 6.20 -24.02 -21.94
N ALA A 143 7.01 -23.80 -20.90
CA ALA A 143 7.42 -24.86 -19.97
C ALA A 143 6.21 -25.45 -19.23
N ALA A 144 5.28 -24.62 -18.76
CA ALA A 144 4.06 -25.09 -18.10
C ALA A 144 3.17 -25.86 -19.09
N ARG A 145 3.07 -25.40 -20.34
CA ARG A 145 2.31 -26.08 -21.39
C ARG A 145 2.90 -27.44 -21.75
N ALA A 146 4.23 -27.61 -21.68
CA ALA A 146 4.88 -28.89 -21.90
C ALA A 146 4.60 -29.92 -20.79
N LEU A 147 4.33 -29.45 -19.57
CA LEU A 147 3.97 -30.27 -18.41
C LEU A 147 2.46 -30.50 -18.26
N ALA A 148 1.64 -29.67 -18.91
CA ALA A 148 0.19 -29.74 -18.81
C ALA A 148 -0.34 -31.09 -19.29
N ASN A 149 -1.24 -31.70 -18.50
CA ASN A 149 -1.94 -32.90 -18.92
C ASN A 149 -2.80 -32.59 -20.17
N PRO A 150 -2.57 -33.26 -21.32
CA PRO A 150 -3.32 -32.98 -22.55
C PRO A 150 -4.84 -33.20 -22.43
N ALA A 151 -5.29 -33.97 -21.43
CA ALA A 151 -6.70 -34.20 -21.16
C ALA A 151 -7.35 -33.06 -20.34
N GLN A 152 -6.58 -32.20 -19.70
CA GLN A 152 -7.08 -31.06 -18.94
C GLN A 152 -7.27 -29.86 -19.87
N PRO A 153 -8.44 -29.19 -19.85
CA PRO A 153 -8.66 -28.02 -20.70
C PRO A 153 -7.75 -26.86 -20.28
N MET A 154 -7.21 -26.16 -21.26
CA MET A 154 -6.56 -24.87 -21.05
C MET A 154 -7.63 -23.83 -20.68
N PRO A 155 -7.51 -23.10 -19.57
CA PRO A 155 -8.51 -22.12 -19.21
C PRO A 155 -8.51 -20.95 -20.20
N VAL A 156 -9.68 -20.38 -20.41
CA VAL A 156 -9.84 -19.17 -21.21
C VAL A 156 -9.61 -17.97 -20.31
N VAL A 157 -8.58 -17.18 -20.60
CA VAL A 157 -8.33 -15.91 -19.90
C VAL A 157 -9.33 -14.87 -20.44
N PRO A 158 -10.16 -14.24 -19.59
CA PRO A 158 -11.07 -13.19 -20.06
C PRO A 158 -10.31 -12.02 -20.68
N ALA A 159 -10.75 -11.58 -21.86
CA ALA A 159 -10.06 -10.55 -22.64
C ALA A 159 -10.24 -9.13 -22.09
N ASP A 160 -11.22 -8.94 -21.21
CA ASP A 160 -11.63 -7.68 -20.61
C ASP A 160 -10.93 -7.36 -19.28
N LEU A 161 -10.08 -8.25 -18.77
CA LEU A 161 -9.31 -8.00 -17.55
C LEU A 161 -8.41 -6.78 -17.70
N SER A 162 -8.35 -5.94 -16.66
CA SER A 162 -7.30 -4.93 -16.52
C SER A 162 -5.91 -5.57 -16.31
N ASP A 163 -4.83 -4.81 -16.51
CA ASP A 163 -3.46 -5.31 -16.30
C ASP A 163 -3.30 -5.79 -14.85
N ALA A 164 -3.90 -5.07 -13.89
CA ALA A 164 -3.85 -5.39 -12.47
C ALA A 164 -4.61 -6.69 -12.13
N GLU A 165 -5.81 -6.87 -12.69
CA GLU A 165 -6.61 -8.09 -12.47
C GLU A 165 -5.95 -9.31 -13.11
N LEU A 166 -5.41 -9.16 -14.32
CA LEU A 166 -4.69 -10.23 -15.00
C LEU A 166 -3.48 -10.70 -14.18
N LEU A 167 -2.68 -9.74 -13.70
CA LEU A 167 -1.51 -10.01 -12.88
C LEU A 167 -1.88 -10.59 -11.50
N SER A 168 -2.98 -10.13 -10.91
CA SER A 168 -3.56 -10.68 -9.68
C SER A 168 -3.99 -12.13 -9.86
N ARG A 169 -4.64 -12.48 -10.98
CA ARG A 169 -5.03 -13.86 -11.27
C ARG A 169 -3.81 -14.77 -11.45
N LEU A 170 -2.77 -14.33 -12.17
CA LEU A 170 -1.50 -15.06 -12.26
C LEU A 170 -0.90 -15.32 -10.88
N LYS A 171 -0.90 -14.31 -9.99
CA LYS A 171 -0.45 -14.47 -8.59
C LYS A 171 -1.26 -15.48 -7.81
N SER A 172 -2.59 -15.44 -7.90
CA SER A 172 -3.46 -16.39 -7.21
C SER A 172 -3.19 -17.83 -7.65
N VAL A 173 -3.00 -18.06 -8.94
CA VAL A 173 -2.60 -19.38 -9.48
C VAL A 173 -1.24 -19.80 -8.93
N LEU A 174 -0.26 -18.90 -8.92
CA LEU A 174 1.07 -19.16 -8.37
C LEU A 174 1.03 -19.51 -6.87
N SER A 175 0.30 -18.73 -6.07
CA SER A 175 0.14 -18.99 -4.63
C SER A 175 -0.51 -20.34 -4.37
N ALA A 176 -1.56 -20.69 -5.13
CA ALA A 176 -2.22 -21.99 -5.00
C ALA A 176 -1.30 -23.15 -5.42
N TRP A 177 -0.49 -22.95 -6.46
CA TRP A 177 0.49 -23.91 -6.92
C TRP A 177 1.67 -24.10 -5.95
N TYR A 178 2.17 -23.03 -5.33
CA TYR A 178 3.20 -23.11 -4.27
C TYR A 178 2.66 -23.73 -2.98
N ALA A 179 1.36 -23.60 -2.70
CA ALA A 179 0.71 -24.23 -1.55
C ALA A 179 0.46 -25.74 -1.72
N THR A 180 0.90 -26.34 -2.84
CA THR A 180 0.73 -27.77 -3.09
C THR A 180 1.67 -28.62 -2.22
N PRO A 181 1.28 -29.88 -1.93
CA PRO A 181 2.16 -30.85 -1.25
C PRO A 181 3.45 -31.19 -2.01
N TYR A 182 3.69 -30.65 -3.20
CA TYR A 182 4.95 -30.83 -3.90
C TYR A 182 6.07 -29.96 -3.32
N PHE A 183 5.74 -28.75 -2.84
CA PHE A 183 6.71 -27.71 -2.50
C PHE A 183 7.00 -27.61 -1.00
N PHE A 184 6.81 -28.67 -0.21
CA PHE A 184 6.85 -28.68 1.27
C PHE A 184 8.04 -27.93 1.91
N SER A 185 8.01 -26.59 2.02
CA SER A 185 9.02 -25.83 2.78
C SER A 185 8.91 -24.31 2.77
N TYR A 186 9.09 -23.76 3.98
CA TYR A 186 9.65 -22.44 4.21
C TYR A 186 11.17 -22.47 3.96
N GLY A 187 11.58 -22.06 2.76
CA GLY A 187 12.96 -21.72 2.40
C GLY A 187 13.93 -22.89 2.21
N GLY A 188 14.31 -23.15 0.95
CA GLY A 188 15.35 -24.11 0.62
C GLY A 188 16.36 -23.82 -0.50
N THR A 189 17.63 -23.90 -0.13
CA THR A 189 18.89 -23.73 -0.85
C THR A 189 19.30 -24.86 -1.83
N VAL A 190 19.45 -24.62 -3.14
CA VAL A 190 19.83 -25.67 -4.12
C VAL A 190 21.30 -26.12 -4.05
N GLN A 191 21.58 -27.43 -4.13
CA GLN A 191 22.91 -28.06 -4.19
C GLN A 191 23.04 -29.02 -5.39
N GLU A 192 24.23 -29.11 -5.99
CA GLU A 192 24.53 -30.00 -7.13
C GLU A 192 25.28 -31.26 -6.66
N TYR A 193 24.86 -32.42 -7.14
CA TYR A 193 25.41 -33.73 -6.79
C TYR A 193 25.76 -34.53 -8.04
N THR A 194 26.57 -35.57 -7.86
CA THR A 194 26.93 -36.52 -8.91
C THR A 194 26.56 -37.92 -8.42
N ASP A 195 25.77 -38.65 -9.21
CA ASP A 195 25.37 -40.02 -8.85
C ASP A 195 26.57 -40.98 -8.91
N GLU A 196 26.34 -42.22 -8.48
CA GLU A 196 27.37 -43.29 -8.43
C GLU A 196 27.97 -43.63 -9.81
N ASN A 197 27.30 -43.20 -10.89
CA ASN A 197 27.70 -43.41 -12.28
C ASN A 197 28.32 -42.14 -12.91
N GLY A 198 28.45 -41.05 -12.16
CA GLY A 198 29.06 -39.79 -12.61
C GLY A 198 28.11 -38.85 -13.38
N SER A 199 26.80 -39.04 -13.28
CA SER A 199 25.80 -38.14 -13.88
C SER A 199 25.42 -37.02 -12.91
N PRO A 200 25.45 -35.74 -13.33
CA PRO A 200 25.11 -34.62 -12.46
C PRO A 200 23.58 -34.48 -12.28
N TYR A 201 23.14 -34.17 -11.06
CA TYR A 201 21.75 -33.81 -10.74
C TYR A 201 21.68 -32.71 -9.66
N LYS A 202 20.56 -31.98 -9.57
CA LYS A 202 20.38 -30.83 -8.65
C LYS A 202 19.27 -31.09 -7.63
N LEU A 203 19.45 -30.61 -6.39
CA LEU A 203 18.56 -30.81 -5.25
C LEU A 203 18.28 -29.48 -4.54
N VAL A 204 17.06 -29.26 -4.00
CA VAL A 204 16.67 -28.01 -3.32
C VAL A 204 16.61 -28.23 -1.80
N ASP A 205 17.62 -27.77 -1.05
CA ASP A 205 17.76 -28.03 0.39
C ASP A 205 16.97 -27.05 1.24
N GLY A 206 15.81 -27.48 1.72
CA GLY A 206 14.97 -26.74 2.67
C GLY A 206 13.52 -27.14 2.59
N ILE A 207 13.15 -27.92 1.56
CA ILE A 207 12.10 -28.96 1.66
C ILE A 207 12.50 -29.95 2.76
N SER A 208 12.33 -29.55 4.02
CA SER A 208 12.74 -30.35 5.18
C SER A 208 11.78 -31.52 5.33
N CYS A 209 12.16 -32.66 4.75
CA CYS A 209 12.15 -33.90 5.51
C CYS A 209 13.61 -34.12 5.93
N SER A 210 13.87 -34.01 7.24
CA SER A 210 15.21 -34.03 7.81
C SER A 210 15.99 -35.30 7.44
N ARG A 211 16.93 -35.13 6.50
CA ARG A 211 18.07 -36.00 6.13
C ARG A 211 17.80 -37.52 6.09
N GLY A 212 17.58 -37.99 4.86
CA GLY A 212 17.68 -39.40 4.48
C GLY A 212 17.34 -39.72 3.02
N GLY A 213 16.75 -38.78 2.29
CA GLY A 213 16.49 -38.93 0.86
C GLY A 213 16.32 -37.56 0.21
N ASP A 214 17.33 -37.13 -0.55
CA ASP A 214 17.23 -35.94 -1.36
C ASP A 214 16.33 -36.24 -2.57
N PHE A 215 15.19 -35.54 -2.71
CA PHE A 215 14.28 -35.77 -3.84
C PHE A 215 14.59 -34.83 -5.02
N PRO A 216 14.91 -35.34 -6.22
CA PRO A 216 15.21 -34.52 -7.39
C PRO A 216 13.96 -33.79 -7.88
N VAL A 217 14.00 -32.46 -8.03
CA VAL A 217 12.93 -31.72 -8.72
C VAL A 217 12.91 -32.15 -10.19
N ALA A 218 11.76 -32.60 -10.69
CA ALA A 218 11.63 -32.96 -12.09
C ALA A 218 12.07 -31.79 -13.00
N GLU A 219 12.97 -32.06 -13.95
CA GLU A 219 13.61 -31.05 -14.81
C GLU A 219 12.60 -30.10 -15.48
N GLY A 220 11.48 -30.64 -15.97
CA GLY A 220 10.42 -29.82 -16.56
C GLY A 220 9.79 -28.84 -15.55
N MET A 221 9.61 -29.25 -14.30
CA MET A 221 9.04 -28.40 -13.24
C MET A 221 10.00 -27.29 -12.85
N LEU A 222 11.29 -27.60 -12.79
CA LEU A 222 12.35 -26.63 -12.56
C LEU A 222 12.32 -25.49 -13.61
N ASN A 223 12.08 -25.82 -14.88
CA ASN A 223 12.00 -24.81 -15.94
C ASN A 223 10.81 -23.85 -15.77
N VAL A 224 9.65 -24.34 -15.30
CA VAL A 224 8.50 -23.47 -14.99
C VAL A 224 8.86 -22.52 -13.86
N ILE A 225 9.43 -23.05 -12.79
CA ILE A 225 9.81 -22.31 -11.59
C ILE A 225 10.78 -21.18 -11.96
N LEU A 226 11.86 -21.50 -12.68
CA LEU A 226 12.91 -20.54 -13.06
C LEU A 226 12.37 -19.37 -13.88
N ASN A 227 11.62 -19.65 -14.93
CA ASN A 227 11.10 -18.62 -15.83
C ASN A 227 10.04 -17.73 -15.15
N ILE A 228 9.21 -18.32 -14.29
CA ILE A 228 8.25 -17.56 -13.48
C ILE A 228 8.99 -16.64 -12.50
N TYR A 229 10.04 -17.12 -11.84
CA TYR A 229 10.83 -16.25 -10.96
C TYR A 229 11.50 -15.11 -11.73
N GLN A 230 12.08 -15.36 -12.90
CA GLN A 230 12.64 -14.32 -13.76
C GLN A 230 11.59 -13.29 -14.17
N ALA A 231 10.39 -13.73 -14.52
CA ALA A 231 9.27 -12.85 -14.83
C ALA A 231 8.84 -12.01 -13.61
N LEU A 232 8.63 -12.65 -12.45
CA LEU A 232 8.24 -11.96 -11.22
C LEU A 232 9.28 -10.93 -10.78
N ARG A 233 10.57 -11.19 -11.02
CA ARG A 233 11.65 -10.23 -10.78
C ARG A 233 11.51 -8.95 -11.61
N LEU A 234 11.07 -9.07 -12.86
CA LEU A 234 10.88 -7.93 -13.77
C LEU A 234 9.57 -7.19 -13.45
N LEU A 235 8.61 -7.88 -12.85
CA LEU A 235 7.31 -7.34 -12.45
C LEU A 235 7.30 -6.74 -11.03
N TYR A 236 8.24 -7.13 -10.15
CA TYR A 236 8.30 -6.72 -8.74
C TYR A 236 9.73 -6.40 -8.28
N PRO A 237 10.00 -5.16 -7.80
CA PRO A 237 11.32 -4.80 -7.26
C PRO A 237 11.66 -5.54 -5.95
N TYR A 238 12.95 -5.85 -5.80
CA TYR A 238 13.54 -6.87 -4.92
C TYR A 238 13.68 -6.50 -3.42
N ASP A 239 13.26 -5.30 -3.00
CA ASP A 239 13.55 -4.79 -1.65
C ASP A 239 12.90 -5.62 -0.51
N ASN A 240 11.81 -6.36 -0.78
CA ASN A 240 11.17 -7.23 0.22
C ASN A 240 11.83 -8.61 0.39
N TYR A 241 12.72 -9.05 -0.51
CA TYR A 241 13.26 -10.43 -0.47
C TYR A 241 14.57 -10.58 0.32
N LYS A 242 15.31 -9.48 0.56
CA LYS A 242 16.58 -9.55 1.32
C LYS A 242 16.41 -9.98 2.77
N GLN A 243 15.26 -9.71 3.39
CA GLN A 243 15.08 -10.06 4.81
C GLN A 243 14.83 -11.56 5.06
N PHE A 244 14.47 -12.34 4.04
CA PHE A 244 14.10 -13.75 4.27
C PHE A 244 15.09 -14.77 3.73
N GLN A 245 15.84 -14.54 2.65
CA GLN A 245 16.64 -15.61 2.02
C GLN A 245 17.87 -15.11 1.23
N ALA A 246 18.94 -14.72 1.92
CA ALA A 246 20.24 -14.55 1.29
C ALA A 246 20.74 -15.91 0.72
N GLY A 247 21.12 -15.94 -0.57
CA GLY A 247 21.71 -17.12 -1.22
C GLY A 247 20.75 -18.03 -2.00
N HIS A 248 19.48 -17.70 -2.12
CA HIS A 248 18.52 -18.49 -2.92
C HIS A 248 18.64 -18.24 -4.43
N LEU A 249 18.72 -16.96 -4.86
CA LEU A 249 18.79 -16.56 -6.27
C LEU A 249 20.13 -16.85 -6.94
N GLU A 250 21.24 -16.77 -6.20
CA GLU A 250 22.60 -17.06 -6.69
C GLU A 250 22.77 -18.50 -7.19
N ARG A 251 21.84 -19.40 -6.84
CA ARG A 251 21.90 -20.82 -7.16
C ARG A 251 21.14 -21.22 -8.41
N PHE A 252 20.26 -20.34 -8.87
CA PHE A 252 19.41 -20.54 -10.04
C PHE A 252 19.87 -19.73 -11.25
N LEU A 253 20.79 -18.80 -11.02
CA LEU A 253 21.40 -17.95 -12.03
C LEU A 253 22.86 -18.37 -12.19
N THR A 254 23.32 -18.47 -13.43
CA THR A 254 24.74 -18.61 -13.74
C THR A 254 25.52 -17.39 -13.22
N GLU A 255 26.83 -17.54 -13.00
CA GLU A 255 27.69 -16.39 -12.65
C GLU A 255 27.65 -15.29 -13.72
N GLU A 256 27.40 -15.64 -14.98
CA GLU A 256 27.20 -14.67 -16.06
C GLU A 256 25.88 -13.89 -15.89
N GLU A 257 24.79 -14.56 -15.56
CA GLU A 257 23.51 -13.91 -15.23
C GLU A 257 23.62 -13.06 -13.96
N LEU A 258 24.27 -13.56 -12.90
CA LEU A 258 24.53 -12.81 -11.66
C LEU A 258 25.41 -11.59 -11.90
N ALA A 259 26.45 -11.70 -12.72
CA ALA A 259 27.30 -10.58 -13.08
C ALA A 259 26.48 -9.45 -13.70
N GLY A 260 25.56 -9.76 -14.62
CA GLY A 260 24.65 -8.77 -15.21
C GLY A 260 23.75 -8.04 -14.20
N TYR A 261 23.47 -8.64 -13.04
CA TYR A 261 22.72 -8.00 -11.96
C TYR A 261 23.57 -7.26 -10.94
N ARG A 262 24.86 -7.60 -10.87
CA ARG A 262 25.85 -6.88 -10.07
C ARG A 262 26.41 -5.67 -10.81
N GLU A 263 26.18 -5.57 -12.12
CA GLU A 263 26.54 -4.40 -12.93
C GLU A 263 25.79 -3.14 -12.49
N PHE A 264 26.52 -2.03 -12.43
CA PHE A 264 26.00 -0.72 -12.02
C PHE A 264 25.61 0.18 -13.19
N GLY A 265 26.03 -0.15 -14.43
CA GLY A 265 25.95 0.76 -15.57
C GLY A 265 26.92 1.96 -15.44
N ASP A 266 26.85 2.90 -16.38
CA ASP A 266 27.55 4.19 -16.25
C ASP A 266 26.83 5.07 -15.22
N CYS A 267 27.45 5.21 -14.06
CA CYS A 267 26.92 5.97 -12.94
C CYS A 267 27.15 7.47 -13.07
N THR A 268 27.31 8.04 -14.26
CA THR A 268 27.52 9.48 -14.40
C THR A 268 26.19 10.22 -14.35
N LEU A 269 26.02 11.07 -13.33
CA LEU A 269 24.89 11.99 -13.22
C LEU A 269 25.17 13.26 -14.02
N ILE A 270 24.29 13.57 -14.97
CA ILE A 270 24.40 14.76 -15.82
C ILE A 270 23.30 15.77 -15.51
N GLU A 271 23.69 17.05 -15.52
CA GLU A 271 22.75 18.16 -15.49
C GLU A 271 22.33 18.52 -16.92
N THR A 272 21.03 18.59 -17.16
CA THR A 272 20.42 18.98 -18.43
C THR A 272 19.30 20.00 -18.18
N THR A 273 18.75 20.54 -19.26
CA THR A 273 17.55 21.35 -19.22
C THR A 273 16.50 20.68 -20.10
N ASP A 274 15.30 20.46 -19.56
CA ASP A 274 14.22 19.88 -20.35
C ASP A 274 13.51 20.90 -21.26
N SER A 275 12.48 20.46 -21.98
CA SER A 275 11.73 21.30 -22.91
C SER A 275 11.00 22.48 -22.24
N TYR A 276 10.84 22.47 -20.93
CA TYR A 276 10.21 23.53 -20.14
C TYR A 276 11.22 24.44 -19.43
N GLY A 277 12.51 24.27 -19.71
CA GLY A 277 13.54 25.06 -19.06
C GLY A 277 13.82 24.63 -17.63
N LEU A 278 13.39 23.43 -17.20
CA LEU A 278 13.63 22.93 -15.84
C LEU A 278 15.02 22.32 -15.75
N ARG A 279 15.71 22.57 -14.63
CA ARG A 279 16.97 21.87 -14.33
C ARG A 279 16.67 20.43 -14.00
N ARG A 280 17.11 19.54 -14.88
CA ARG A 280 16.86 18.11 -14.81
C ARG A 280 18.19 17.39 -14.62
N PHE A 281 18.26 16.55 -13.60
CA PHE A 281 19.38 15.66 -13.34
C PHE A 281 18.95 14.25 -13.72
N LEU A 282 19.80 13.56 -14.48
CA LEU A 282 19.55 12.21 -14.92
C LEU A 282 20.83 11.39 -14.90
N LEU A 283 20.71 10.12 -14.53
CA LEU A 283 21.80 9.17 -14.67
C LEU A 283 21.88 8.70 -16.12
N GLU A 284 23.07 8.68 -16.72
CA GLU A 284 23.25 8.29 -18.13
C GLU A 284 22.79 6.85 -18.41
N SER A 285 23.03 5.93 -17.46
CA SER A 285 22.56 4.55 -17.55
C SER A 285 22.16 4.02 -16.18
N MET A 286 20.88 3.66 -16.02
CA MET A 286 20.39 2.93 -14.84
C MET A 286 20.44 1.42 -15.08
N PRO A 287 20.94 0.61 -14.12
CA PRO A 287 20.80 -0.84 -14.22
C PRO A 287 19.33 -1.22 -14.13
N PRO A 288 18.88 -2.31 -14.79
CA PRO A 288 17.48 -2.74 -14.74
C PRO A 288 17.02 -2.98 -13.31
N ASN A 289 15.92 -2.38 -12.85
CA ASN A 289 15.46 -2.45 -11.45
C ASN A 289 16.50 -1.95 -10.41
N GLY A 290 17.54 -1.24 -10.87
CA GLY A 290 18.39 -0.47 -9.99
C GLY A 290 17.65 0.73 -9.44
N ARG A 291 18.26 1.37 -8.45
CA ARG A 291 17.77 2.65 -7.93
C ARG A 291 18.93 3.60 -7.70
N LEU A 292 18.70 4.88 -7.97
CA LEU A 292 19.57 5.96 -7.62
C LEU A 292 19.28 6.34 -6.16
N GLU A 293 20.28 6.23 -5.31
CA GLU A 293 20.24 6.84 -4.00
C GLU A 293 21.05 8.14 -4.04
N PHE A 294 20.50 9.23 -3.51
CA PHE A 294 21.20 10.51 -3.49
C PHE A 294 20.80 11.41 -2.32
N LYS A 295 21.67 12.36 -2.04
CA LYS A 295 21.50 13.37 -0.99
C LYS A 295 22.04 14.71 -1.44
N LEU A 296 21.27 15.75 -1.14
CA LEU A 296 21.64 17.14 -1.36
C LEU A 296 22.36 17.66 -0.13
N THR A 297 23.55 18.25 -0.30
CA THR A 297 24.38 18.74 0.80
C THR A 297 25.06 20.06 0.47
N GLU A 298 25.51 20.78 1.50
CA GLU A 298 26.34 21.98 1.33
C GLU A 298 27.79 21.65 1.01
N ASN A 299 28.28 20.48 1.49
CA ASN A 299 29.63 19.97 1.25
C ASN A 299 29.55 18.51 0.77
N PRO A 300 30.55 17.99 0.02
CA PRO A 300 30.60 16.58 -0.38
C PRO A 300 30.56 15.67 0.85
N ILE A 301 29.85 14.54 0.74
CA ILE A 301 29.90 13.50 1.76
C ILE A 301 31.07 12.57 1.45
N GLU A 302 31.97 12.41 2.41
CA GLU A 302 33.12 11.49 2.30
C GLU A 302 32.87 10.14 3.00
N ASN A 303 31.81 10.03 3.82
CA ASN A 303 31.50 8.84 4.62
C ASN A 303 30.13 8.26 4.31
N LEU A 304 30.09 6.96 4.00
CA LEU A 304 28.87 6.19 3.76
C LEU A 304 27.89 6.18 4.95
N SER A 305 28.37 6.35 6.19
CA SER A 305 27.49 6.44 7.36
C SER A 305 26.60 7.68 7.38
N ASP A 306 26.90 8.71 6.60
CA ASP A 306 26.05 9.91 6.50
C ASP A 306 24.96 9.75 5.43
N PHE A 307 24.97 8.61 4.74
CA PHE A 307 24.13 8.27 3.60
C PHE A 307 22.94 7.36 3.99
N TYR A 308 22.51 7.34 5.26
CA TYR A 308 21.33 6.57 5.70
C TYR A 308 19.98 7.30 5.47
N ALA A 309 19.98 8.64 5.38
CA ALA A 309 18.79 9.44 5.12
C ALA A 309 18.82 10.01 3.69
N ILE A 310 18.42 9.19 2.72
CA ILE A 310 18.63 9.42 1.28
C ILE A 310 17.33 9.38 0.51
N ASN A 311 17.28 10.16 -0.57
CA ASN A 311 16.24 10.01 -1.56
C ASN A 311 16.58 8.82 -2.44
N THR A 312 15.57 8.07 -2.85
CA THR A 312 15.73 6.85 -3.64
C THR A 312 14.84 6.93 -4.86
N LEU A 313 15.34 6.71 -6.06
CA LEU A 313 14.58 6.82 -7.31
C LEU A 313 14.84 5.61 -8.21
N SER A 314 13.81 5.04 -8.81
CA SER A 314 13.94 3.89 -9.72
C SER A 314 14.30 4.30 -11.14
N ASP A 315 13.93 5.51 -11.58
CA ASP A 315 14.22 6.03 -12.92
C ASP A 315 15.53 6.83 -13.01
N GLY A 316 16.12 7.18 -11.87
CA GLY A 316 17.33 8.00 -11.79
C GLY A 316 17.14 9.44 -12.29
N VAL A 317 15.90 9.94 -12.37
CA VAL A 317 15.59 11.29 -12.89
C VAL A 317 14.95 12.15 -11.82
N PHE A 318 15.48 13.36 -11.63
CA PHE A 318 14.90 14.34 -10.72
C PHE A 318 15.16 15.78 -11.13
N TRP A 319 14.44 16.70 -10.50
CA TRP A 319 14.55 18.13 -10.76
C TRP A 319 14.95 18.87 -9.49
N LEU A 320 15.75 19.94 -9.67
CA LEU A 320 16.15 20.83 -8.57
C LEU A 320 15.82 22.28 -8.92
N PRO A 321 15.55 23.15 -7.93
CA PRO A 321 15.31 24.56 -8.17
C PRO A 321 16.50 25.26 -8.84
N CYS A 322 16.25 26.30 -9.64
CA CYS A 322 17.29 27.14 -10.24
C CYS A 322 18.20 27.80 -9.21
N ALA A 323 17.66 28.06 -8.01
CA ALA A 323 18.39 28.63 -6.89
C ALA A 323 19.27 27.62 -6.13
N TYR A 324 19.12 26.32 -6.35
CA TYR A 324 19.91 25.32 -5.64
C TYR A 324 21.40 25.41 -6.02
N GLN A 325 22.25 25.52 -5.00
CA GLN A 325 23.70 25.48 -5.07
C GLN A 325 24.21 24.59 -3.94
N GLY A 326 25.16 23.70 -4.25
CA GLY A 326 25.69 22.75 -3.27
C GLY A 326 26.30 21.54 -3.96
N PHE A 327 26.12 20.36 -3.35
CA PHE A 327 26.59 19.08 -3.87
C PHE A 327 25.45 18.07 -3.90
N ILE A 328 25.41 17.30 -4.98
CA ILE A 328 24.64 16.07 -5.05
C ILE A 328 25.62 14.93 -4.80
N THR A 329 25.52 14.30 -3.63
CA THR A 329 26.23 13.04 -3.37
C THR A 329 25.29 11.90 -3.74
N TYR A 330 25.74 10.94 -4.54
CA TYR A 330 24.87 9.88 -5.04
C TYR A 330 25.62 8.55 -5.26
N ARG A 331 24.87 7.46 -5.30
CA ARG A 331 25.33 6.14 -5.71
C ARG A 331 24.19 5.37 -6.37
N VAL A 332 24.54 4.39 -7.18
CA VAL A 332 23.57 3.46 -7.74
C VAL A 332 23.52 2.22 -6.87
N ILE A 333 22.31 1.74 -6.60
CA ILE A 333 22.09 0.40 -6.12
C ILE A 333 21.75 -0.44 -7.34
N ASN A 334 22.52 -1.49 -7.58
CA ASN A 334 22.28 -2.39 -8.71
C ASN A 334 21.02 -3.24 -8.50
N SER A 335 20.67 -4.01 -9.52
CA SER A 335 19.52 -4.92 -9.51
C SER A 335 19.58 -6.01 -8.43
N TYR A 336 20.77 -6.22 -7.84
CA TYR A 336 21.02 -7.18 -6.76
C TYR A 336 20.89 -6.54 -5.36
N GLY A 337 20.64 -5.22 -5.29
CA GLY A 337 20.53 -4.47 -4.05
C GLY A 337 21.89 -4.15 -3.41
N GLU A 338 22.99 -4.30 -4.14
CA GLU A 338 24.32 -3.92 -3.66
C GLU A 338 24.58 -2.44 -3.98
N PRO A 339 25.16 -1.68 -3.02
CA PRO A 339 25.53 -0.30 -3.27
C PRO A 339 26.82 -0.19 -4.07
N GLY A 340 26.80 0.68 -5.07
CA GLY A 340 27.96 1.02 -5.90
C GLY A 340 28.84 2.08 -5.24
N GLU A 341 29.80 2.58 -6.04
CA GLU A 341 30.67 3.67 -5.63
C GLU A 341 29.88 4.95 -5.35
N LEU A 342 30.39 5.75 -4.41
CA LEU A 342 29.83 7.04 -4.04
C LEU A 342 30.45 8.15 -4.88
N PHE A 343 29.62 8.93 -5.56
CA PHE A 343 30.02 10.06 -6.39
C PHE A 343 29.56 11.38 -5.76
N SER A 344 30.21 12.47 -6.13
CA SER A 344 29.82 13.83 -5.74
C SER A 344 29.87 14.77 -6.94
N LEU A 345 28.73 15.40 -7.23
CA LEU A 345 28.59 16.42 -8.27
C LEU A 345 28.42 17.79 -7.62
N ALA A 346 29.32 18.72 -7.92
CA ALA A 346 29.16 20.12 -7.53
C ALA A 346 28.11 20.80 -8.43
N VAL A 347 27.14 21.46 -7.82
CA VAL A 347 26.02 22.11 -8.50
C VAL A 347 26.07 23.61 -8.22
N ALA A 348 26.20 24.41 -9.27
CA ALA A 348 26.10 25.87 -9.20
C ALA A 348 24.63 26.32 -9.30
N ALA A 349 24.33 27.51 -8.78
CA ALA A 349 23.04 28.15 -9.06
C ALA A 349 22.94 28.51 -10.56
N ALA A 350 21.74 28.42 -11.13
CA ALA A 350 21.46 28.77 -12.52
C ALA A 350 20.48 29.97 -12.62
N PRO A 351 20.87 31.16 -12.15
CA PRO A 351 19.97 32.31 -12.07
C PRO A 351 19.49 32.79 -13.44
N SER A 352 20.21 32.50 -14.52
CA SER A 352 19.80 32.84 -15.89
C SER A 352 18.50 32.15 -16.32
N LEU A 353 18.13 31.02 -15.68
CA LEU A 353 16.88 30.33 -15.95
C LEU A 353 15.67 31.00 -15.27
N LEU A 354 15.89 31.92 -14.32
CA LEU A 354 14.82 32.65 -13.64
C LEU A 354 14.09 33.63 -14.58
N ASP A 355 14.77 34.12 -15.62
CA ASP A 355 14.18 35.02 -16.62
C ASP A 355 13.36 34.29 -17.69
N THR A 356 13.25 32.95 -17.59
CA THR A 356 12.47 32.13 -18.54
C THR A 356 11.00 32.54 -18.50
N PRO A 357 10.40 32.93 -19.65
CA PRO A 357 8.97 33.24 -19.71
C PRO A 357 8.10 32.02 -19.37
N VAL A 358 7.07 32.25 -18.57
CA VAL A 358 6.10 31.23 -18.17
C VAL A 358 4.90 31.25 -19.11
N THR A 359 4.42 30.07 -19.48
CA THR A 359 3.17 29.90 -20.22
C THR A 359 2.27 28.91 -19.50
N PHE A 360 1.08 29.36 -19.10
CA PHE A 360 0.05 28.51 -18.51
C PHE A 360 -0.88 27.98 -19.61
N GLN A 361 -1.23 26.70 -19.51
CA GLN A 361 -2.31 26.09 -20.29
C GLN A 361 -3.67 26.40 -19.67
N ASN A 362 -3.76 26.48 -18.34
CA ASN A 362 -4.99 26.81 -17.65
C ASN A 362 -5.14 28.35 -17.46
N PRO A 363 -6.09 29.01 -18.17
CA PRO A 363 -6.24 30.46 -18.08
C PRO A 363 -6.75 30.94 -16.72
N ARG A 364 -7.47 30.09 -15.97
CA ARG A 364 -7.93 30.38 -14.61
C ARG A 364 -6.75 30.41 -13.64
N LEU A 365 -5.82 29.46 -13.76
CA LEU A 365 -4.60 29.47 -12.95
C LEU A 365 -3.78 30.73 -13.25
N GLU A 366 -3.57 31.07 -14.53
CA GLU A 366 -2.84 32.29 -14.91
C GLU A 366 -3.46 33.54 -14.29
N GLN A 367 -4.78 33.72 -14.42
CA GLN A 367 -5.47 34.88 -13.89
C GLN A 367 -5.33 35.01 -12.37
N VAL A 368 -5.48 33.91 -11.63
CA VAL A 368 -5.34 33.92 -10.17
C VAL A 368 -3.90 34.21 -9.77
N VAL A 369 -2.91 33.64 -10.46
CA VAL A 369 -1.49 33.94 -10.24
C VAL A 369 -1.21 35.43 -10.49
N ARG A 370 -1.68 36.00 -11.61
CA ARG A 370 -1.52 37.43 -11.92
C ARG A 370 -2.16 38.32 -10.87
N THR A 371 -3.36 37.95 -10.42
CA THR A 371 -4.08 38.68 -9.37
C THR A 371 -3.33 38.63 -8.05
N TYR A 372 -2.79 37.46 -7.68
CA TYR A 372 -1.98 37.26 -6.48
C TYR A 372 -0.71 38.13 -6.51
N LEU A 373 -0.04 38.19 -7.66
CA LEU A 373 1.19 38.97 -7.85
C LEU A 373 0.93 40.47 -8.01
N GLY A 374 -0.31 40.88 -8.27
CA GLY A 374 -0.64 42.26 -8.63
C GLY A 374 -0.07 42.68 -10.00
N ASN A 375 0.16 41.71 -10.90
CA ASN A 375 0.77 41.93 -12.21
C ASN A 375 -0.19 41.50 -13.35
N PRO A 376 -1.13 42.36 -13.75
CA PRO A 376 -2.20 41.99 -14.69
C PRO A 376 -1.72 41.82 -16.13
N ASP A 377 -0.61 42.46 -16.54
CA ASP A 377 -0.16 42.54 -17.93
C ASP A 377 1.32 42.13 -18.07
N GLY A 378 1.75 41.75 -19.27
CA GLY A 378 3.13 41.40 -19.58
C GLY A 378 3.50 39.92 -19.32
N ALA A 379 4.70 39.54 -19.75
CA ALA A 379 5.20 38.17 -19.57
C ALA A 379 5.53 37.94 -18.10
N LEU A 380 4.99 36.85 -17.53
CA LEU A 380 5.46 36.33 -16.25
C LEU A 380 6.73 35.53 -16.49
N THR A 381 7.65 35.59 -15.54
CA THR A 381 8.91 34.86 -15.52
C THR A 381 8.93 33.87 -14.36
N ARG A 382 9.84 32.88 -14.40
CA ARG A 382 10.04 31.96 -13.28
C ARG A 382 10.43 32.69 -11.99
N ALA A 383 11.16 33.80 -12.09
CA ALA A 383 11.49 34.67 -10.97
C ALA A 383 10.23 35.20 -10.26
N ASP A 384 9.21 35.61 -11.02
CA ASP A 384 7.95 36.15 -10.48
C ASP A 384 7.20 35.13 -9.64
N LEU A 385 7.31 33.84 -9.98
CA LEU A 385 6.63 32.75 -9.28
C LEU A 385 7.39 32.22 -8.06
N SER A 386 8.63 32.67 -7.85
CA SER A 386 9.51 32.16 -6.78
C SER A 386 8.93 32.32 -5.37
N GLY A 387 8.04 33.30 -5.16
CA GLY A 387 7.34 33.53 -3.89
C GLY A 387 6.11 32.63 -3.66
N ILE A 388 5.67 31.85 -4.65
CA ILE A 388 4.51 30.96 -4.54
C ILE A 388 5.00 29.59 -4.02
N THR A 389 4.51 29.20 -2.85
CA THR A 389 4.92 27.99 -2.13
C THR A 389 3.78 27.02 -1.84
N SER A 390 2.53 27.45 -2.05
CA SER A 390 1.34 26.64 -1.85
C SER A 390 0.28 26.97 -2.89
N ILE A 391 -0.25 25.95 -3.55
CA ILE A 391 -1.39 26.03 -4.47
C ILE A 391 -2.43 25.02 -3.99
N ASP A 392 -3.65 25.49 -3.76
CA ASP A 392 -4.78 24.67 -3.33
C ASP A 392 -5.98 24.94 -4.23
N ALA A 393 -6.35 23.93 -5.02
CA ALA A 393 -7.47 23.92 -5.92
C ALA A 393 -8.48 22.86 -5.47
N HIS A 394 -9.69 23.29 -5.13
CA HIS A 394 -10.80 22.40 -4.80
C HIS A 394 -12.02 22.81 -5.62
N LEU A 395 -12.50 21.93 -6.50
CA LEU A 395 -13.58 22.25 -7.45
C LEU A 395 -13.26 23.57 -8.21
N ASP A 396 -14.08 24.59 -7.99
CA ASP A 396 -14.02 25.94 -8.57
C ASP A 396 -13.30 26.96 -7.69
N THR A 397 -12.78 26.55 -6.52
CA THR A 397 -11.95 27.39 -5.65
C THR A 397 -10.47 27.22 -5.95
N LEU A 398 -9.72 28.32 -5.91
CA LEU A 398 -8.26 28.35 -6.05
C LEU A 398 -7.66 29.30 -5.03
N VAL A 399 -6.62 28.84 -4.33
CA VAL A 399 -5.97 29.52 -3.22
C VAL A 399 -4.46 29.46 -3.46
N ILE A 400 -3.81 30.62 -3.37
CA ILE A 400 -2.34 30.74 -3.50
C ILE A 400 -1.79 31.18 -2.14
N ASN A 401 -0.78 30.47 -1.61
CA ASN A 401 -0.15 30.77 -0.32
C ASN A 401 -1.15 30.94 0.83
N LYS A 402 -2.19 30.09 0.86
CA LYS A 402 -3.29 30.10 1.85
C LYS A 402 -4.11 31.40 1.86
N GLN A 403 -3.97 32.24 0.84
CA GLN A 403 -4.79 33.43 0.62
C GLN A 403 -5.87 33.08 -0.40
N SER A 404 -7.13 33.12 0.04
CA SER A 404 -8.25 32.98 -0.88
C SER A 404 -8.29 34.21 -1.76
N ILE A 405 -8.03 33.99 -3.05
CA ILE A 405 -8.10 35.05 -4.05
C ILE A 405 -9.52 35.02 -4.59
N VAL A 406 -10.36 35.91 -4.04
CA VAL A 406 -11.71 36.11 -4.56
C VAL A 406 -11.57 36.74 -5.94
N ASP A 407 -11.96 36.00 -6.97
CA ASP A 407 -12.06 36.47 -8.34
C ASP A 407 -13.14 37.57 -8.44
N ARG A 408 -12.78 38.80 -8.08
CA ARG A 408 -13.65 39.96 -8.29
C ARG A 408 -13.59 40.35 -9.78
N GLY A 409 -14.26 39.57 -10.61
CA GLY A 409 -14.36 39.87 -12.05
C GLY A 409 -14.95 38.77 -12.93
N ILE A 410 -14.96 37.50 -12.49
CA ILE A 410 -15.46 36.39 -13.31
C ILE A 410 -16.94 36.15 -13.02
N THR A 411 -17.82 36.69 -13.88
CA THR A 411 -19.27 36.44 -13.83
C THR A 411 -19.71 35.28 -14.73
N SER A 412 -18.77 34.61 -15.41
CA SER A 412 -19.06 33.55 -16.38
C SER A 412 -18.05 32.41 -16.30
N PHE A 413 -18.19 31.54 -15.28
CA PHE A 413 -17.65 30.18 -15.40
C PHE A 413 -18.55 29.40 -16.38
N GLN A 414 -18.32 29.53 -17.68
CA GLN A 414 -18.74 28.50 -18.62
C GLN A 414 -17.92 27.25 -18.30
N ALA A 415 -18.49 26.32 -17.52
CA ALA A 415 -17.90 25.05 -17.06
C ALA A 415 -16.48 25.18 -16.47
N ALA A 416 -16.32 24.97 -15.16
CA ALA A 416 -15.01 24.99 -14.50
C ALA A 416 -14.00 24.13 -15.28
N VAL A 417 -12.99 24.76 -15.89
CA VAL A 417 -11.89 24.05 -16.55
C VAL A 417 -11.01 23.48 -15.44
N PRO A 418 -10.93 22.15 -15.29
CA PRO A 418 -10.15 21.55 -14.22
C PRO A 418 -8.66 21.84 -14.37
N LEU A 419 -7.94 21.92 -13.24
CA LEU A 419 -6.50 22.02 -13.23
C LEU A 419 -5.90 20.62 -13.36
N SER A 420 -5.87 20.12 -14.59
CA SER A 420 -5.46 18.74 -14.91
C SER A 420 -4.14 18.62 -15.68
N ASP A 421 -3.62 19.71 -16.25
CA ASP A 421 -2.37 19.70 -17.01
C ASP A 421 -1.18 19.86 -16.06
N PRO A 422 -0.28 18.87 -15.93
CA PRO A 422 0.87 18.98 -15.04
C PRO A 422 1.82 20.14 -15.42
N SER A 423 1.88 20.51 -16.70
CA SER A 423 2.83 21.53 -17.19
C SER A 423 2.54 22.94 -16.68
N ASP A 424 1.32 23.19 -16.22
CA ASP A 424 0.96 24.41 -15.50
C ASP A 424 1.73 24.58 -14.19
N PHE A 425 2.22 23.48 -13.60
CA PHE A 425 2.85 23.48 -12.28
C PHE A 425 4.38 23.45 -12.30
N TYR A 426 5.00 23.22 -13.45
CA TYR A 426 6.45 23.09 -13.60
C TYR A 426 7.23 24.36 -13.20
N TRP A 427 6.56 25.50 -13.26
CA TRP A 427 7.18 26.81 -13.03
C TRP A 427 7.32 27.17 -11.55
N PHE A 428 6.66 26.44 -10.65
CA PHE A 428 6.65 26.73 -9.21
C PHE A 428 7.71 25.92 -8.45
N GLU A 429 8.97 26.32 -8.57
CA GLU A 429 10.12 25.57 -8.01
C GLU A 429 10.17 25.52 -6.47
N ASN A 430 9.42 26.40 -5.79
CA ASN A 430 9.42 26.52 -4.34
C ASN A 430 8.14 25.95 -3.70
N LEU A 431 7.34 25.18 -4.43
CA LEU A 431 6.16 24.53 -3.85
C LEU A 431 6.55 23.59 -2.70
N THR A 432 5.82 23.76 -1.61
CA THR A 432 5.82 22.89 -0.44
C THR A 432 4.46 22.23 -0.22
N GLU A 433 3.44 22.71 -0.93
CA GLU A 433 2.07 22.22 -0.82
C GLU A 433 1.40 22.33 -2.20
N LEU A 434 0.90 21.20 -2.70
CA LEU A 434 0.08 21.14 -3.90
C LEU A 434 -1.17 20.33 -3.58
N ARG A 435 -2.33 21.00 -3.59
CA ARG A 435 -3.63 20.35 -3.47
C ARG A 435 -4.41 20.53 -4.76
N LEU A 436 -4.74 19.43 -5.41
CA LEU A 436 -5.58 19.37 -6.60
C LEU A 436 -6.75 18.43 -6.32
N THR A 437 -7.68 18.87 -5.47
CA THR A 437 -8.84 18.09 -5.04
C THR A 437 -10.00 18.26 -6.02
N ALA A 438 -10.67 17.16 -6.38
CA ALA A 438 -11.83 17.18 -7.28
C ALA A 438 -11.59 17.93 -8.61
N GLN A 439 -10.43 17.68 -9.23
CA GLN A 439 -10.04 18.22 -10.53
C GLN A 439 -10.21 17.20 -11.67
N GLY A 440 -10.78 16.02 -11.38
CA GLY A 440 -11.00 14.97 -12.40
C GLY A 440 -9.69 14.36 -12.92
N LEU A 441 -8.61 14.40 -12.14
CA LEU A 441 -7.34 13.77 -12.51
C LEU A 441 -7.48 12.26 -12.58
N THR A 442 -6.95 11.63 -13.63
CA THR A 442 -6.97 10.16 -13.79
C THR A 442 -5.59 9.52 -13.59
N SER A 443 -4.53 10.34 -13.59
CA SER A 443 -3.15 9.86 -13.49
C SER A 443 -2.23 10.95 -12.91
N LEU A 444 -1.16 10.51 -12.26
CA LEU A 444 -0.05 11.37 -11.83
C LEU A 444 1.05 11.50 -12.90
N ARG A 445 0.90 10.87 -14.07
CA ARG A 445 1.89 10.92 -15.14
C ARG A 445 2.18 12.38 -15.53
N GLY A 446 3.46 12.74 -15.56
CA GLY A 446 3.91 14.08 -15.92
C GLY A 446 3.98 15.04 -14.72
N PHE A 447 3.46 14.68 -13.55
CA PHE A 447 3.70 15.47 -12.33
C PHE A 447 5.11 15.30 -11.77
N ASP A 448 5.92 14.39 -12.32
CA ASP A 448 7.30 14.10 -11.90
C ASP A 448 8.14 15.36 -11.64
N PRO A 449 8.16 16.41 -12.51
CA PRO A 449 8.98 17.60 -12.26
C PRO A 449 8.57 18.40 -11.02
N VAL A 450 7.34 18.20 -10.53
CA VAL A 450 6.79 18.89 -9.38
C VAL A 450 6.92 18.03 -8.13
N ILE A 451 6.55 16.75 -8.21
CA ILE A 451 6.53 15.84 -7.05
C ILE A 451 7.89 15.22 -6.72
N LYS A 452 8.80 15.11 -7.70
CA LYS A 452 10.21 14.70 -7.53
C LYS A 452 11.14 15.92 -7.47
N ASN A 453 10.68 17.01 -6.88
CA ASN A 453 11.48 18.21 -6.62
C ASN A 453 12.15 18.10 -5.25
N PHE A 454 13.41 17.69 -5.24
CA PHE A 454 14.12 17.37 -4.00
C PHE A 454 14.78 18.60 -3.38
N GLY A 455 14.62 18.74 -2.07
CA GLY A 455 15.14 19.88 -1.30
C GLY A 455 14.17 20.39 -0.24
N ARG A 456 12.90 20.01 -0.32
CA ARG A 456 11.87 20.28 0.67
C ARG A 456 10.94 19.08 0.83
N SER A 457 10.25 19.01 1.96
CA SER A 457 9.17 18.04 2.16
C SER A 457 7.88 18.62 1.60
N MET A 458 7.20 17.91 0.72
CA MET A 458 5.93 18.35 0.15
C MET A 458 4.73 17.82 0.95
N CYS A 459 3.63 18.58 0.93
CA CYS A 459 2.29 18.11 1.24
C CYS A 459 1.53 17.98 -0.09
N LEU A 460 1.12 16.76 -0.43
CA LEU A 460 0.37 16.47 -1.66
C LEU A 460 -1.05 16.02 -1.32
N ASP A 461 -2.04 16.66 -1.92
CA ASP A 461 -3.44 16.26 -1.80
C ASP A 461 -4.09 16.17 -3.19
N PHE A 462 -4.39 14.95 -3.61
CA PHE A 462 -5.08 14.63 -4.85
C PHE A 462 -6.40 13.92 -4.58
N SER A 463 -7.07 14.26 -3.46
CA SER A 463 -8.31 13.61 -3.05
C SER A 463 -9.47 13.90 -4.02
N TYR A 464 -10.46 13.01 -4.05
CA TYR A 464 -11.68 13.11 -4.84
C TYR A 464 -11.43 13.23 -6.36
N ASN A 465 -10.42 12.50 -6.86
CA ASN A 465 -10.12 12.38 -8.28
C ASN A 465 -10.45 10.95 -8.77
N GLN A 466 -9.85 10.52 -9.88
CA GLN A 466 -10.04 9.21 -10.51
C GLN A 466 -8.68 8.51 -10.70
N ILE A 467 -7.74 8.76 -9.80
CA ILE A 467 -6.39 8.18 -9.85
C ILE A 467 -6.47 6.73 -9.40
N THR A 468 -5.79 5.83 -10.11
CA THR A 468 -5.74 4.39 -9.78
C THR A 468 -4.31 3.90 -9.51
N ASP A 469 -3.29 4.65 -9.94
CA ASP A 469 -1.88 4.28 -9.86
C ASP A 469 -1.07 5.31 -9.05
N LEU A 470 -0.48 4.84 -7.97
CA LEU A 470 0.41 5.60 -7.10
C LEU A 470 1.90 5.37 -7.39
N SER A 471 2.24 4.48 -8.33
CA SER A 471 3.65 4.14 -8.64
C SER A 471 4.53 5.35 -8.99
N PRO A 472 4.03 6.45 -9.59
CA PRO A 472 4.81 7.67 -9.80
C PRO A 472 5.34 8.35 -8.50
N LEU A 473 4.82 7.96 -7.33
CA LEU A 473 5.25 8.48 -6.03
C LEU A 473 6.47 7.75 -5.45
N TYR A 474 7.00 6.71 -6.12
CA TYR A 474 8.18 6.02 -5.65
C TYR A 474 9.32 7.02 -5.40
N GLY A 475 9.84 7.02 -4.17
CA GLY A 475 10.96 7.89 -3.81
C GLY A 475 10.63 9.35 -3.52
N VAL A 476 9.35 9.73 -3.55
CA VAL A 476 8.93 11.11 -3.33
C VAL A 476 9.12 11.49 -1.87
N ARG A 477 9.73 12.66 -1.62
CA ARG A 477 9.89 13.19 -0.26
C ARG A 477 8.68 14.03 0.15
N CYS A 478 7.75 13.42 0.85
CA CYS A 478 6.55 14.07 1.37
C CYS A 478 6.43 13.94 2.88
N ALA A 479 5.76 14.91 3.51
CA ALA A 479 5.33 14.81 4.89
C ALA A 479 3.89 14.31 4.98
N GLU A 480 3.05 14.68 4.00
CA GLU A 480 1.63 14.34 3.97
C GLU A 480 1.22 13.96 2.56
N LEU A 481 0.54 12.83 2.43
CA LEU A 481 -0.07 12.34 1.19
C LEU A 481 -1.56 12.10 1.42
N SER A 482 -2.41 12.70 0.58
CA SER A 482 -3.85 12.45 0.58
C SER A 482 -4.34 12.08 -0.81
N PHE A 483 -4.92 10.89 -0.91
CA PHE A 483 -5.55 10.33 -2.10
C PHE A 483 -6.95 9.80 -1.77
N ALA A 484 -7.60 10.36 -0.76
CA ALA A 484 -8.94 9.95 -0.34
C ALA A 484 -9.95 10.07 -1.49
N GLY A 485 -10.88 9.14 -1.65
CA GLY A 485 -11.93 9.25 -2.67
C GLY A 485 -11.41 9.11 -4.11
N ASN A 486 -10.54 8.14 -4.37
CA ASN A 486 -10.02 7.79 -5.69
C ASN A 486 -10.42 6.34 -6.05
N GLY A 487 -9.86 5.79 -7.14
CA GLY A 487 -10.10 4.40 -7.59
C GLY A 487 -8.89 3.48 -7.31
N ILE A 488 -8.20 3.69 -6.19
CA ILE A 488 -6.95 2.96 -5.90
C ILE A 488 -7.30 1.58 -5.33
N SER A 489 -6.94 0.53 -6.06
CA SER A 489 -7.18 -0.87 -5.64
C SER A 489 -5.94 -1.57 -5.08
N ARG A 490 -4.75 -1.01 -5.31
CA ARG A 490 -3.46 -1.50 -4.80
C ARG A 490 -2.60 -0.39 -4.25
N PHE A 491 -1.96 -0.64 -3.11
CA PHE A 491 -0.88 0.21 -2.62
C PHE A 491 0.47 -0.33 -3.17
N PRO A 492 1.21 0.45 -3.98
CA PRO A 492 2.53 0.04 -4.44
C PRO A 492 3.58 0.24 -3.34
N ASP A 493 4.74 -0.40 -3.51
CA ASP A 493 5.93 0.01 -2.75
C ASP A 493 6.33 1.43 -3.19
N LEU A 494 6.41 2.35 -2.23
CA LEU A 494 6.84 3.73 -2.47
C LEU A 494 8.31 3.96 -2.07
N GLY A 495 9.00 2.92 -1.59
CA GLY A 495 10.33 2.99 -1.00
C GLY A 495 10.31 3.46 0.45
N ASN A 496 11.48 3.83 0.97
CA ASN A 496 11.63 4.33 2.35
C ASN A 496 11.13 5.78 2.45
N ILE A 497 9.82 5.96 2.61
CA ILE A 497 9.21 7.27 2.85
C ILE A 497 8.75 7.36 4.30
N GLU A 498 9.09 8.47 4.96
CA GLU A 498 8.57 8.84 6.28
C GLU A 498 7.44 9.85 6.12
N LEU A 499 6.21 9.45 6.46
CA LEU A 499 5.00 10.27 6.36
C LEU A 499 4.47 10.61 7.75
N ASN A 500 4.16 11.88 7.97
CA ASN A 500 3.33 12.27 9.10
C ASN A 500 1.87 11.85 8.88
N LYS A 501 1.40 11.90 7.63
CA LYS A 501 0.03 11.53 7.28
C LYS A 501 -0.05 10.82 5.93
N LEU A 502 -0.79 9.71 5.91
CA LEU A 502 -1.24 9.03 4.70
C LEU A 502 -2.75 8.82 4.75
N ASP A 503 -3.47 9.44 3.82
CA ASP A 503 -4.93 9.28 3.67
C ASP A 503 -5.29 8.60 2.36
N LEU A 504 -5.76 7.37 2.47
CA LEU A 504 -6.23 6.48 1.41
C LEU A 504 -7.70 6.12 1.63
N SER A 505 -8.44 6.87 2.44
CA SER A 505 -9.84 6.58 2.73
C SER A 505 -10.71 6.62 1.47
N LYS A 506 -11.83 5.88 1.45
CA LYS A 506 -12.79 5.84 0.33
C LYS A 506 -12.12 5.48 -1.01
N ASN A 507 -11.38 4.38 -1.01
CA ASN A 507 -10.77 3.78 -2.21
C ASN A 507 -11.26 2.32 -2.36
N GLU A 508 -10.58 1.54 -3.18
CA GLU A 508 -10.93 0.15 -3.51
C GLU A 508 -9.90 -0.85 -2.97
N LEU A 509 -9.13 -0.47 -1.94
CA LEU A 509 -8.07 -1.30 -1.38
C LEU A 509 -8.65 -2.53 -0.69
N VAL A 510 -8.22 -3.72 -1.11
CA VAL A 510 -8.55 -5.01 -0.45
C VAL A 510 -7.48 -5.40 0.56
N SER A 511 -6.23 -5.01 0.32
CA SER A 511 -5.14 -5.19 1.26
C SER A 511 -4.16 -4.05 1.16
N ILE A 512 -3.46 -3.77 2.25
CA ILE A 512 -2.34 -2.83 2.27
C ILE A 512 -1.17 -3.42 3.04
N ASP A 513 0.01 -3.27 2.45
CA ASP A 513 1.31 -3.53 3.06
C ASP A 513 2.14 -2.27 2.84
N LEU A 514 2.49 -1.59 3.93
CA LEU A 514 3.28 -0.35 3.86
C LEU A 514 4.76 -0.61 3.53
N GLY A 515 5.21 -1.87 3.51
CA GLY A 515 6.59 -2.22 3.21
C GLY A 515 7.55 -1.50 4.17
N SER A 516 8.44 -0.68 3.61
CA SER A 516 9.41 0.14 4.36
C SER A 516 8.95 1.57 4.62
N CYS A 517 7.71 1.93 4.25
CA CYS A 517 7.13 3.23 4.59
C CYS A 517 6.88 3.33 6.09
N PHE A 518 7.30 4.44 6.68
CA PHE A 518 6.97 4.79 8.06
C PHE A 518 5.84 5.83 8.05
N VAL A 519 4.71 5.57 8.74
CA VAL A 519 3.52 6.43 8.70
C VAL A 519 2.99 6.72 10.10
N LEU A 520 3.00 7.99 10.50
CA LEU A 520 2.51 8.40 11.82
C LEU A 520 0.97 8.36 11.92
N ASP A 521 0.25 9.00 11.01
CA ASP A 521 -1.21 9.02 10.97
C ASP A 521 -1.71 8.35 9.68
N LEU A 522 -2.43 7.24 9.81
CA LEU A 522 -2.93 6.43 8.70
C LEU A 522 -4.47 6.45 8.65
N TYR A 523 -5.02 6.83 7.49
CA TYR A 523 -6.45 6.78 7.22
C TYR A 523 -6.71 5.86 6.03
N VAL A 524 -7.39 4.75 6.28
CA VAL A 524 -7.77 3.75 5.27
C VAL A 524 -9.26 3.40 5.34
N ALA A 525 -10.03 4.21 6.06
CA ALA A 525 -11.47 4.00 6.26
C ALA A 525 -12.26 3.91 4.94
N SER A 526 -13.39 3.22 4.97
CA SER A 526 -14.27 3.04 3.79
C SER A 526 -13.55 2.40 2.58
N ASN A 527 -12.70 1.41 2.84
CA ASN A 527 -12.13 0.54 1.82
C ASN A 527 -12.61 -0.90 2.05
N PRO A 528 -12.68 -1.77 1.04
CA PRO A 528 -13.01 -3.19 1.21
C PRO A 528 -11.87 -4.01 1.84
N LEU A 529 -11.04 -3.43 2.71
CA LEU A 529 -9.83 -4.03 3.28
C LEU A 529 -10.15 -5.29 4.08
N THR A 530 -9.47 -6.40 3.77
CA THR A 530 -9.48 -7.65 4.54
C THR A 530 -8.13 -7.93 5.20
N ALA A 531 -7.07 -7.21 4.83
CA ALA A 531 -5.75 -7.29 5.46
C ALA A 531 -5.08 -5.91 5.53
N LEU A 532 -4.48 -5.60 6.68
CA LEU A 532 -3.74 -4.37 6.96
C LEU A 532 -2.44 -4.74 7.66
N ARG A 533 -1.32 -4.67 6.95
CA ARG A 533 0.02 -4.96 7.46
C ARG A 533 0.79 -3.69 7.75
N LEU A 534 1.22 -3.54 8.99
CA LEU A 534 1.91 -2.35 9.48
C LEU A 534 3.23 -2.76 10.14
N ARG A 535 4.36 -2.25 9.63
CA ARG A 535 5.64 -2.32 10.34
C ARG A 535 5.61 -1.28 11.44
N GLY A 536 5.47 -1.77 12.67
CA GLY A 536 5.16 -1.03 13.88
C GLY A 536 5.57 0.42 13.86
N MET A 537 4.57 1.29 14.03
CA MET A 537 4.57 2.70 14.42
C MET A 537 3.44 3.39 13.65
N GLY A 538 2.27 3.48 14.27
CA GLY A 538 1.24 4.46 13.95
C GLY A 538 0.83 5.14 15.25
N ASN A 539 0.76 6.47 15.26
CA ASN A 539 0.17 7.21 16.38
C ASN A 539 -1.36 7.19 16.28
N TYR A 540 -1.89 7.31 15.06
CA TYR A 540 -3.31 7.27 14.77
C TYR A 540 -3.62 6.36 13.59
N ILE A 541 -4.59 5.46 13.74
CA ILE A 541 -5.09 4.61 12.66
C ILE A 541 -6.61 4.72 12.58
N ASP A 542 -7.13 5.11 11.41
CA ASP A 542 -8.54 4.99 11.06
C ASP A 542 -8.75 3.94 9.97
N CYS A 543 -9.28 2.80 10.39
CA CYS A 543 -9.65 1.67 9.53
C CYS A 543 -11.15 1.37 9.59
N SER A 544 -11.95 2.36 9.96
CA SER A 544 -13.40 2.21 10.09
C SER A 544 -14.09 1.92 8.75
N PHE A 545 -15.23 1.22 8.80
CA PHE A 545 -15.98 0.83 7.60
C PHE A 545 -15.13 0.01 6.62
N THR A 546 -14.39 -0.97 7.13
CA THR A 546 -13.62 -1.94 6.35
C THR A 546 -14.14 -3.36 6.59
N LYS A 547 -13.55 -4.36 5.92
CA LYS A 547 -13.85 -5.79 6.11
C LYS A 547 -12.79 -6.48 6.99
N LEU A 548 -11.98 -5.71 7.72
CA LEU A 548 -10.92 -6.25 8.56
C LEU A 548 -11.51 -7.05 9.72
N SER A 549 -11.07 -8.28 9.89
CA SER A 549 -11.37 -9.08 11.08
C SER A 549 -10.25 -9.03 12.12
N ALA A 550 -9.05 -8.64 11.70
CA ALA A 550 -7.86 -8.48 12.51
C ALA A 550 -6.97 -7.38 11.91
N LEU A 551 -6.15 -6.73 12.73
CA LEU A 551 -5.07 -5.89 12.23
C LEU A 551 -3.75 -6.63 12.43
N ASP A 552 -3.03 -6.85 11.34
CA ASP A 552 -1.62 -7.25 11.35
C ASP A 552 -0.77 -5.99 11.63
N TYR A 553 -1.10 -5.32 12.74
CA TYR A 553 -0.24 -4.35 13.39
C TYR A 553 0.81 -5.19 14.10
N GLY A 554 2.11 -4.90 13.92
CA GLY A 554 3.24 -5.56 14.59
C GLY A 554 3.19 -5.50 16.12
N THR A 555 2.13 -6.09 16.67
CA THR A 555 1.84 -6.32 18.06
C THR A 555 2.66 -7.52 18.51
N LYS A 556 2.61 -7.80 19.82
CA LYS A 556 3.29 -8.87 20.57
C LYS A 556 3.43 -10.25 19.88
N LYS A 557 2.69 -10.52 18.82
CA LYS A 557 2.66 -11.78 18.06
C LYS A 557 3.87 -11.94 17.11
N ASP A 558 4.38 -10.85 16.52
CA ASP A 558 5.40 -10.92 15.45
C ASP A 558 6.61 -9.96 15.64
N TYR A 559 6.60 -9.11 16.66
CA TYR A 559 7.70 -8.16 16.92
C TYR A 559 8.71 -8.72 17.92
N ILE A 560 9.83 -9.26 17.40
CA ILE A 560 11.09 -9.36 18.15
C ILE A 560 11.95 -8.19 17.67
N ASP A 561 12.18 -7.21 18.53
CA ASP A 561 13.20 -6.19 18.28
C ASP A 561 14.58 -6.91 18.26
N PRO A 562 15.32 -6.92 17.13
CA PRO A 562 16.63 -7.56 17.07
C PRO A 562 17.65 -6.91 18.02
N ASP A 563 17.44 -5.63 18.34
CA ASP A 563 18.28 -4.83 19.23
C ASP A 563 17.75 -4.77 20.68
N ASN A 564 16.52 -5.26 20.91
CA ASN A 564 15.90 -5.38 22.23
C ASN A 564 15.02 -6.65 22.38
N PRO A 565 15.64 -7.84 22.36
CA PRO A 565 14.94 -9.13 22.43
C PRO A 565 14.20 -9.37 23.76
N ASP A 566 14.54 -8.61 24.81
CA ASP A 566 13.96 -8.72 26.15
C ASP A 566 12.80 -7.74 26.37
N GLY A 567 11.78 -7.83 25.51
CA GLY A 567 10.46 -7.20 25.57
C GLY A 567 10.20 -6.12 26.63
N ALA A 568 10.00 -4.87 26.19
CA ALA A 568 9.52 -3.84 27.12
C ALA A 568 8.57 -2.76 26.56
N ASN A 569 8.22 -2.70 25.27
CA ASN A 569 7.01 -1.99 24.81
C ASN A 569 6.84 -2.18 23.29
N PRO A 570 5.77 -2.83 22.80
CA PRO A 570 5.38 -2.65 21.39
C PRO A 570 5.14 -1.14 21.14
N PRO A 571 5.42 -0.62 19.93
CA PRO A 571 5.24 0.80 19.63
C PRO A 571 3.82 1.25 19.98
N CYS A 572 3.71 2.19 20.94
CA CYS A 572 2.47 2.62 21.57
C CYS A 572 1.54 3.30 20.55
N LEU A 573 0.64 2.53 19.94
CA LEU A 573 -0.48 3.06 19.15
C LEU A 573 -1.33 3.94 20.05
N PHE A 574 -1.37 5.25 19.80
CA PHE A 574 -2.10 6.16 20.69
C PHE A 574 -3.62 6.08 20.47
N GLU A 575 -4.07 5.96 19.22
CA GLU A 575 -5.49 5.84 18.89
C GLU A 575 -5.74 4.91 17.70
N ILE A 576 -6.76 4.06 17.85
CA ILE A 576 -7.30 3.22 16.79
C ILE A 576 -8.81 3.43 16.66
N ASN A 577 -9.25 3.68 15.43
CA ASN A 577 -10.64 3.60 15.03
C ASN A 577 -10.84 2.38 14.12
N ALA A 578 -11.42 1.33 14.67
CA ALA A 578 -11.80 0.08 14.02
C ALA A 578 -13.33 -0.11 14.07
N SER A 579 -14.11 0.98 14.14
CA SER A 579 -15.57 0.93 14.11
C SER A 579 -16.10 0.40 12.77
N TYR A 580 -17.18 -0.38 12.82
CA TYR A 580 -17.82 -1.01 11.67
C TYR A 580 -16.84 -1.90 10.89
N THR A 581 -16.12 -2.75 11.63
CA THR A 581 -15.22 -3.77 11.10
C THR A 581 -15.61 -5.15 11.67
N GLY A 582 -14.94 -6.20 11.23
CA GLY A 582 -15.06 -7.55 11.78
C GLY A 582 -14.16 -7.80 13.01
N VAL A 583 -13.52 -6.77 13.58
CA VAL A 583 -12.63 -6.92 14.74
C VAL A 583 -13.40 -7.51 15.93
N THR A 584 -12.82 -8.55 16.53
CA THR A 584 -13.40 -9.31 17.65
C THR A 584 -12.80 -8.91 18.98
N SER A 585 -13.38 -9.40 20.08
CA SER A 585 -12.79 -9.25 21.42
C SER A 585 -11.40 -9.87 21.52
N ASP A 586 -11.18 -11.05 20.94
CA ASP A 586 -9.86 -11.70 20.92
C ASP A 586 -8.81 -10.81 20.25
N GLU A 587 -9.18 -10.14 19.16
CA GLU A 587 -8.28 -9.24 18.47
C GLU A 587 -7.96 -8.00 19.32
N LEU A 588 -8.96 -7.40 19.99
CA LEU A 588 -8.73 -6.27 20.91
C LEU A 588 -7.76 -6.63 22.05
N SER A 589 -7.58 -7.91 22.38
CA SER A 589 -6.65 -8.34 23.42
C SER A 589 -5.19 -7.99 23.09
N TYR A 590 -4.87 -7.78 21.80
CA TYR A 590 -3.53 -7.41 21.35
C TYR A 590 -3.27 -5.89 21.35
N TYR A 591 -4.29 -5.05 21.56
CA TYR A 591 -4.16 -3.58 21.57
C TYR A 591 -3.98 -2.97 22.96
N GLY A 592 -3.55 -3.77 23.94
CA GLY A 592 -3.18 -3.28 25.26
C GLY A 592 -2.11 -2.18 25.15
N GLY A 593 -2.28 -1.09 25.91
CA GLY A 593 -1.40 0.08 25.83
C GLY A 593 -1.89 1.17 24.89
N CYS A 594 -2.96 0.93 24.12
CA CYS A 594 -3.60 1.96 23.31
C CYS A 594 -4.46 2.90 24.17
N SER A 595 -4.33 4.22 23.95
CA SER A 595 -5.04 5.21 24.77
C SER A 595 -6.48 5.45 24.37
N ARG A 596 -6.81 5.29 23.08
CA ARG A 596 -8.15 5.59 22.56
C ARG A 596 -8.57 4.53 21.55
N ILE A 597 -9.62 3.78 21.88
CA ILE A 597 -10.12 2.68 21.05
C ILE A 597 -11.58 2.95 20.68
N PHE A 598 -11.87 2.94 19.37
CA PHE A 598 -13.22 2.90 18.83
C PHE A 598 -13.41 1.58 18.09
N ALA A 599 -14.41 0.80 18.48
CA ALA A 599 -14.81 -0.43 17.80
C ALA A 599 -16.34 -0.53 17.78
N ASP A 600 -16.99 0.59 17.46
CA ASP A 600 -18.45 0.70 17.39
C ASP A 600 -19.00 -0.15 16.26
N GLY A 601 -20.06 -0.92 16.51
CA GLY A 601 -20.70 -1.77 15.50
C GLY A 601 -19.80 -2.88 14.97
N SER A 602 -18.74 -3.22 15.70
CA SER A 602 -17.81 -4.30 15.36
C SER A 602 -18.20 -5.62 16.04
N ALA A 603 -17.49 -6.70 15.73
CA ALA A 603 -17.77 -8.06 16.23
C ALA A 603 -17.27 -8.33 17.66
N VAL A 604 -17.21 -7.29 18.51
CA VAL A 604 -16.79 -7.38 19.90
C VAL A 604 -17.94 -7.94 20.73
N ASP A 605 -17.80 -9.15 21.25
CA ASP A 605 -18.86 -9.89 21.96
C ASP A 605 -18.63 -9.99 23.47
N SER A 606 -17.46 -9.58 23.95
CA SER A 606 -17.07 -9.63 25.36
C SER A 606 -16.04 -8.54 25.74
N LEU A 607 -16.02 -8.13 27.02
CA LEU A 607 -14.96 -7.29 27.58
C LEU A 607 -13.79 -8.10 28.16
N ASP A 608 -13.81 -9.42 28.02
CA ASP A 608 -12.78 -10.32 28.57
C ASP A 608 -11.38 -10.07 28.01
N PHE A 609 -11.27 -9.41 26.85
CA PHE A 609 -9.99 -8.98 26.30
C PHE A 609 -9.19 -8.09 27.26
N LEU A 610 -9.86 -7.32 28.14
CA LEU A 610 -9.21 -6.51 29.18
C LEU A 610 -8.48 -7.35 30.23
N LYS A 611 -8.83 -8.64 30.36
CA LYS A 611 -8.14 -9.58 31.28
C LYS A 611 -6.75 -9.95 30.75
N ASN A 612 -6.55 -9.90 29.43
CA ASN A 612 -5.28 -10.22 28.78
C ASN A 612 -4.28 -9.06 28.85
N TRP A 613 -4.73 -7.87 29.23
CA TRP A 613 -3.86 -6.71 29.41
C TRP A 613 -3.18 -6.74 30.77
N ASN A 614 -1.96 -6.21 30.86
CA ASN A 614 -1.30 -5.92 32.12
C ASN A 614 -1.78 -4.58 32.72
N ASP A 615 -1.29 -4.22 33.91
CA ASP A 615 -1.73 -2.99 34.60
C ASP A 615 -1.35 -1.72 33.82
N GLN A 616 -0.14 -1.64 33.27
CA GLN A 616 0.30 -0.50 32.46
C GLN A 616 -0.52 -0.36 31.18
N GLU A 617 -0.87 -1.48 30.53
CA GLU A 617 -1.70 -1.51 29.33
C GLU A 617 -3.14 -1.01 29.63
N ARG A 618 -3.72 -1.39 30.78
CA ARG A 618 -5.02 -0.87 31.25
C ARG A 618 -4.97 0.59 31.69
N ASP A 619 -3.87 1.01 32.32
CA ASP A 619 -3.65 2.40 32.75
C ASP A 619 -3.50 3.34 31.55
N ALA A 620 -3.06 2.85 30.40
CA ALA A 620 -2.95 3.66 29.19
C ALA A 620 -4.31 4.05 28.59
N LEU A 621 -5.35 3.23 28.81
CA LEU A 621 -6.67 3.40 28.22
C LEU A 621 -7.41 4.61 28.83
N THR A 622 -7.72 5.60 27.99
CA THR A 622 -8.44 6.82 28.37
C THR A 622 -9.81 6.93 27.71
N LEU A 623 -9.99 6.31 26.54
CA LEU A 623 -11.25 6.29 25.80
C LEU A 623 -11.54 4.89 25.24
N LEU A 624 -12.76 4.41 25.49
CA LEU A 624 -13.28 3.18 24.89
C LEU A 624 -14.70 3.43 24.34
N SER A 625 -14.89 3.21 23.04
CA SER A 625 -16.20 3.25 22.39
C SER A 625 -16.51 1.88 21.79
N LEU A 626 -17.60 1.27 22.28
CA LEU A 626 -18.13 -0.04 21.83
C LEU A 626 -19.63 0.09 21.54
N GLN A 627 -20.03 1.16 20.86
CA GLN A 627 -21.43 1.44 20.57
C GLN A 627 -22.01 0.35 19.66
N ASN A 628 -23.26 -0.08 19.89
CA ASN A 628 -23.99 -1.01 19.01
C ASN A 628 -23.27 -2.35 18.70
N CYS A 629 -22.44 -2.87 19.61
CA CYS A 629 -21.77 -4.17 19.43
C CYS A 629 -22.66 -5.38 19.77
N GLY A 630 -23.83 -5.14 20.40
CA GLY A 630 -24.73 -6.22 20.82
C GLY A 630 -24.33 -6.88 22.15
N LEU A 631 -23.49 -6.21 22.94
CA LEU A 631 -23.02 -6.70 24.24
C LEU A 631 -24.17 -6.79 25.25
N THR A 632 -24.08 -7.76 26.15
CA THR A 632 -24.88 -7.81 27.39
C THR A 632 -23.95 -7.64 28.58
N LEU A 633 -24.08 -6.52 29.29
CA LEU A 633 -23.11 -6.07 30.28
C LEU A 633 -23.75 -6.07 31.68
N GLY A 634 -23.12 -6.77 32.64
CA GLY A 634 -23.55 -6.87 34.03
C GLY A 634 -22.46 -6.45 35.03
N ALA A 635 -22.53 -7.00 36.24
CA ALA A 635 -21.60 -6.62 37.31
C ALA A 635 -20.13 -6.96 37.00
N VAL A 636 -19.88 -8.05 36.26
CA VAL A 636 -18.52 -8.51 35.90
C VAL A 636 -17.88 -7.52 34.93
N GLU A 637 -18.61 -7.12 33.89
CA GLU A 637 -18.15 -6.17 32.87
C GLU A 637 -17.91 -4.79 33.47
N ALA A 638 -18.78 -4.36 34.39
CA ALA A 638 -18.58 -3.12 35.15
C ALA A 638 -17.28 -3.16 35.95
N GLU A 639 -16.95 -4.28 36.59
CA GLU A 639 -15.70 -4.43 37.34
C GLU A 639 -14.47 -4.47 36.43
N LEU A 640 -14.55 -5.12 35.26
CA LEU A 640 -13.45 -5.09 34.27
C LEU A 640 -13.13 -3.66 33.83
N LEU A 641 -14.14 -2.83 33.57
CA LEU A 641 -13.96 -1.43 33.20
C LEU A 641 -13.38 -0.58 34.33
N ARG A 642 -13.76 -0.84 35.59
CA ARG A 642 -13.18 -0.14 36.77
C ARG A 642 -11.69 -0.43 36.95
N ARG A 643 -11.18 -1.54 36.40
CA ARG A 643 -9.75 -1.87 36.40
C ARG A 643 -8.92 -1.07 35.37
N CYS A 644 -9.55 -0.17 34.61
CA CYS A 644 -8.90 0.83 33.77
C CYS A 644 -8.98 2.20 34.46
N PRO A 645 -8.07 2.53 35.39
CA PRO A 645 -8.24 3.67 36.31
C PRO A 645 -8.18 5.04 35.62
N ASN A 646 -7.59 5.13 34.43
CA ASN A 646 -7.48 6.36 33.65
C ASN A 646 -8.55 6.49 32.56
N LEU A 647 -9.50 5.57 32.49
CA LEU A 647 -10.64 5.65 31.58
C LEU A 647 -11.49 6.87 31.96
N ILE A 648 -11.63 7.83 31.04
CA ILE A 648 -12.39 9.08 31.26
C ILE A 648 -13.55 9.25 30.27
N ASN A 649 -13.53 8.53 29.16
CA ASN A 649 -14.60 8.52 28.17
C ASN A 649 -14.98 7.08 27.81
N LEU A 650 -16.23 6.73 28.05
CA LEU A 650 -16.76 5.38 27.83
C LEU A 650 -18.10 5.50 27.13
N ASN A 651 -18.19 4.96 25.92
CA ASN A 651 -19.42 4.92 25.15
C ASN A 651 -19.85 3.47 24.93
N LEU A 652 -21.00 3.11 25.51
CA LEU A 652 -21.60 1.77 25.44
C LEU A 652 -23.02 1.83 24.87
N ASP A 653 -23.41 2.93 24.23
CA ASP A 653 -24.77 3.13 23.73
C ASP A 653 -25.18 2.01 22.76
N GLY A 654 -26.46 1.61 22.80
CA GLY A 654 -26.99 0.55 21.93
C GLY A 654 -26.62 -0.88 22.35
N ASN A 655 -25.95 -1.08 23.48
CA ASN A 655 -25.79 -2.39 24.12
C ASN A 655 -26.83 -2.62 25.22
N THR A 656 -26.94 -3.86 25.71
CA THR A 656 -27.84 -4.23 26.80
C THR A 656 -27.13 -4.10 28.15
N LEU A 657 -27.49 -3.09 28.95
CA LEU A 657 -26.99 -2.92 30.31
C LEU A 657 -27.94 -3.58 31.32
N LEU A 658 -27.45 -4.57 32.06
CA LEU A 658 -28.22 -5.25 33.10
C LEU A 658 -28.41 -4.35 34.35
N PRO A 659 -29.44 -4.59 35.19
CA PRO A 659 -29.68 -3.80 36.39
C PRO A 659 -28.50 -3.69 37.35
N GLU A 660 -27.64 -4.70 37.41
CA GLU A 660 -26.43 -4.79 38.23
C GLU A 660 -25.18 -4.12 37.61
N PHE A 661 -25.25 -3.66 36.34
CA PHE A 661 -24.15 -2.92 35.74
C PHE A 661 -24.05 -1.53 36.39
N GLU A 662 -22.94 -1.22 37.05
CA GLU A 662 -22.73 0.09 37.69
C GLU A 662 -21.33 0.62 37.39
N HIS A 663 -21.22 1.71 36.63
CA HIS A 663 -19.94 2.34 36.31
C HIS A 663 -20.08 3.87 36.38
N PRO A 664 -19.11 4.61 36.97
CA PRO A 664 -19.23 6.06 37.19
C PRO A 664 -19.36 6.89 35.91
N LEU A 665 -18.88 6.38 34.78
CA LEU A 665 -18.96 7.05 33.47
C LEU A 665 -20.24 6.75 32.68
N VAL A 666 -21.09 5.83 33.16
CA VAL A 666 -22.27 5.38 32.42
C VAL A 666 -23.50 5.70 33.24
N THR A 667 -24.34 6.58 32.71
CA THR A 667 -25.69 6.82 33.22
C THR A 667 -26.67 5.92 32.48
N LYS A 668 -27.41 5.09 33.22
CA LYS A 668 -28.45 4.20 32.67
C LYS A 668 -29.60 4.95 32.02
#